data_AF-A0A959EAI7-F1
#
_entry.id   AF-A0A959EAI7-F1
#
_cell.length_a   1.000
_cell.length_b   1.000
_cell.length_c   1.000
_cell.angle_alpha   90.00
_cell.angle_beta   90.00
_cell.angle_gamma   90.00
#
_symmetry.space_group_name_H-M   'P 1'
#
loop_
_entity.id
_entity.type
_entity.pdbx_description
1 polymer ?
#
loop_
_entity_poly.entity_id
_entity_poly.type
_entity_poly.pdbx_seq_one_letter_code
_entity_poly.pdbx_strand_id
1 'polypeptide(L)'
;MLLLTGLGLALFSCGQQGAPNQGGALASDVASQVYVAPGEYDEFYGFFSGGFSGQVSVYGIPSGRLLKVIPVFSVDGEKGYGFNEETKPMLQTSHGFVPWDDAHHPELSQTNGETDGRWVFINGNNTPRIARIDLTTFETVEIIEIPNSGGNHSSPFTTENTEYVVAGTRFGVPYPQKDVAIDSYAENFKGMLTFIKVGPEGGMEIAFQVLLPAFDYDLAHSGKGASNGWTFFTSYNTEEKNTLLEVNASQNDKDFIAAVNLKKAEEYIQQGKFQEVPAQYAHNTYSDKTHTGTSTMMNKVKVLIPSECPGLVYFLPTPKSPHGVDVDPTGEYIVGNGKLSADLTVHSFSKMLKAIEAKAYDTEIAGIPVLKFEEVVAGVVKEPGLGPLHTEFDAKGNAYTTFFISSEIVKWKLGTWEVVDRVPCYYSVGHLMIPGGDSQKPEGKYMVALNKITKDRYLPTGPELNHSAQLYDISGDKMKLLLDFPTIGEPHYAQGISASRVMSNSKKFYPLEENEHPYRAMGEKDARVERDGNNVHVYMTTIRSHFAPDNIEGIKVGDKVYFHVTNLEQDWDVPHGLAVMGANTAELLIMPGQTETLLWEPKKEGVIPFYCTDFCSALHQEMQGYIRVSSRNSDIALKWGLGEPEPEQ
;
A
#
# COMPACT_ATOMS: atom_id res chain seq x y z
N MET A 1 31.20 -28.60 72.08
CA MET A 1 31.46 -30.05 72.18
C MET A 1 30.86 -30.70 70.94
N LEU A 2 31.69 -31.32 70.10
CA LEU A 2 31.44 -32.04 68.82
C LEU A 2 30.89 -31.19 67.65
N LEU A 3 31.62 -30.86 66.57
CA LEU A 3 32.25 -31.66 65.49
C LEU A 3 31.29 -32.61 64.75
N LEU A 4 31.05 -32.37 63.45
CA LEU A 4 31.53 -33.24 62.35
C LEU A 4 31.29 -32.63 60.93
N THR A 5 32.38 -32.53 60.16
CA THR A 5 32.59 -32.85 58.71
C THR A 5 31.56 -32.37 57.66
N GLY A 6 31.88 -31.63 56.60
CA GLY A 6 33.14 -31.52 55.85
C GLY A 6 33.12 -32.46 54.64
N LEU A 7 32.74 -31.98 53.46
CA LEU A 7 33.12 -32.57 52.17
C LEU A 7 33.27 -31.45 51.13
N GLY A 8 34.51 -31.19 50.74
CA GLY A 8 34.86 -30.28 49.65
C GLY A 8 35.08 -31.06 48.35
N LEU A 9 34.68 -30.45 47.23
CA LEU A 9 35.23 -30.76 45.93
C LEU A 9 35.70 -29.44 45.29
N ALA A 10 37.01 -29.37 45.07
CA ALA A 10 37.66 -28.31 44.33
C ALA A 10 37.51 -28.56 42.83
N LEU A 11 37.14 -27.52 42.07
CA LEU A 11 37.35 -27.47 40.64
C LEU A 11 38.41 -26.40 40.33
N PHE A 12 39.43 -26.86 39.62
CA PHE A 12 40.62 -26.12 39.23
C PHE A 12 40.27 -24.96 38.29
N SER A 13 40.80 -23.79 38.64
CA SER A 13 40.94 -22.61 37.79
C SER A 13 42.15 -22.78 36.87
N CYS A 14 41.95 -22.61 35.57
CA CYS A 14 42.99 -22.24 34.62
C CYS A 14 42.66 -20.83 34.10
N GLY A 15 43.52 -19.87 34.41
CA GLY A 15 43.47 -18.53 33.85
C GLY A 15 44.71 -18.23 33.01
N GLN A 16 44.54 -17.40 31.97
CA GLN A 16 45.47 -16.37 31.48
C GLN A 16 44.75 -15.63 30.33
N GLN A 17 44.26 -14.40 30.55
CA GLN A 17 44.96 -13.10 30.45
C GLN A 17 45.29 -12.64 29.02
N GLY A 18 44.61 -11.57 28.58
CA GLY A 18 45.24 -10.46 27.84
C GLY A 18 44.54 -9.93 26.58
N ALA A 19 43.63 -8.95 26.73
CA ALA A 19 43.42 -7.79 25.82
C ALA A 19 42.43 -6.79 26.46
N PRO A 20 42.54 -5.47 26.20
CA PRO A 20 42.10 -4.42 27.12
C PRO A 20 40.60 -4.13 27.05
N ASN A 21 39.97 -4.06 28.23
CA ASN A 21 38.67 -3.42 28.43
C ASN A 21 38.78 -1.92 28.10
N GLN A 22 38.27 -1.52 26.93
CA GLN A 22 37.76 -0.18 26.68
C GLN A 22 36.31 -0.29 26.21
N GLY A 23 35.40 0.25 27.02
CA GLY A 23 33.96 0.30 26.72
C GLY A 23 33.15 -0.04 27.97
N GLY A 24 32.73 1.00 28.70
CA GLY A 24 32.02 0.88 29.96
C GLY A 24 30.73 0.06 29.85
N ALA A 25 30.43 -0.66 30.93
CA ALA A 25 29.11 -1.18 31.23
C ALA A 25 28.12 -0.01 31.31
N LEU A 26 27.43 0.27 30.20
CA LEU A 26 26.15 0.99 30.02
C LEU A 26 25.84 1.26 28.53
N ALA A 27 26.42 0.50 27.58
CA ALA A 27 25.85 0.41 26.24
C ALA A 27 24.64 -0.55 26.31
N SER A 28 23.43 -0.06 26.06
CA SER A 28 22.26 -0.94 25.92
C SER A 28 22.53 -1.93 24.80
N ASP A 29 22.37 -3.22 25.12
CA ASP A 29 22.46 -4.30 24.14
C ASP A 29 21.44 -4.05 23.02
N VAL A 30 21.86 -4.18 21.76
CA VAL A 30 21.01 -3.87 20.59
C VAL A 30 19.73 -4.69 20.60
N ALA A 31 19.83 -5.97 20.97
CA ALA A 31 18.67 -6.85 21.00
C ALA A 31 17.60 -6.36 21.99
N SER A 32 18.01 -5.78 23.13
CA SER A 32 17.08 -5.21 24.11
C SER A 32 16.30 -4.00 23.60
N GLN A 33 16.76 -3.32 22.55
CA GLN A 33 16.07 -2.13 22.00
C GLN A 33 14.93 -2.49 21.04
N VAL A 34 14.98 -3.68 20.44
CA VAL A 34 13.97 -4.19 19.50
C VAL A 34 13.11 -5.30 20.12
N TYR A 35 13.45 -5.74 21.33
CA TYR A 35 12.68 -6.73 22.06
C TYR A 35 11.39 -6.12 22.60
N VAL A 36 10.27 -6.66 22.16
CA VAL A 36 8.93 -6.36 22.68
C VAL A 36 8.40 -7.64 23.35
N ALA A 37 8.18 -7.59 24.67
CA ALA A 37 7.84 -8.78 25.44
C ALA A 37 6.43 -9.31 25.10
N PRO A 38 6.13 -10.60 25.37
CA PRO A 38 4.77 -11.11 25.27
C PRO A 38 3.79 -10.29 26.12
N GLY A 39 2.71 -9.80 25.51
CA GLY A 39 1.73 -8.92 26.15
C GLY A 39 2.04 -7.42 26.06
N GLU A 40 3.21 -7.04 25.52
CA GLU A 40 3.55 -5.66 25.17
C GLU A 40 3.35 -5.40 23.66
N TYR A 41 3.15 -4.12 23.33
CA TYR A 41 2.87 -3.67 21.97
C TYR A 41 4.06 -2.92 21.38
N ASP A 42 4.21 -3.04 20.06
CA ASP A 42 5.08 -2.17 19.27
C ASP A 42 4.65 -0.70 19.37
N GLU A 43 5.60 0.20 19.17
CA GLU A 43 5.40 1.64 19.29
C GLU A 43 4.77 2.25 18.03
N PHE A 44 5.06 1.66 16.86
CA PHE A 44 4.54 2.11 15.57
C PHE A 44 3.96 0.96 14.76
N TYR A 45 2.93 1.28 13.97
CA TYR A 45 2.58 0.50 12.78
C TYR A 45 3.43 0.98 11.61
N GLY A 46 4.00 0.04 10.85
CA GLY A 46 4.59 0.29 9.55
C GLY A 46 3.77 -0.38 8.46
N PHE A 47 3.29 0.40 7.49
CA PHE A 47 2.56 -0.07 6.32
C PHE A 47 3.51 -0.13 5.13
N PHE A 48 3.83 -1.33 4.68
CA PHE A 48 4.81 -1.60 3.64
C PHE A 48 4.06 -2.01 2.38
N SER A 49 4.47 -1.48 1.23
CA SER A 49 4.02 -2.01 -0.06
C SER A 49 4.33 -3.50 -0.11
N GLY A 50 3.44 -4.28 -0.72
CA GLY A 50 3.68 -5.69 -1.02
C GLY A 50 4.35 -5.92 -2.37
N GLY A 51 4.77 -4.87 -3.07
CA GLY A 51 5.29 -4.92 -4.44
C GLY A 51 4.46 -5.81 -5.34
N PHE A 52 5.12 -6.77 -6.00
CA PHE A 52 4.50 -7.70 -6.94
C PHE A 52 3.51 -8.69 -6.30
N SER A 53 3.33 -8.68 -4.98
CA SER A 53 2.21 -9.38 -4.34
C SER A 53 0.88 -8.64 -4.58
N GLY A 54 0.90 -7.33 -4.85
CA GLY A 54 -0.27 -6.48 -5.01
C GLY A 54 -1.02 -6.16 -3.71
N GLN A 55 -0.40 -6.44 -2.55
CA GLN A 55 -1.01 -6.30 -1.22
C GLN A 55 -0.32 -5.18 -0.42
N VAL A 56 -0.77 -4.95 0.80
CA VAL A 56 -0.04 -4.15 1.81
C VAL A 56 0.29 -5.03 3.01
N SER A 57 1.51 -4.97 3.51
CA SER A 57 1.93 -5.70 4.72
C SER A 57 2.12 -4.74 5.89
N VAL A 58 1.64 -5.14 7.07
CA VAL A 58 1.67 -4.34 8.29
C VAL A 58 2.68 -4.94 9.26
N TYR A 59 3.68 -4.17 9.65
CA TYR A 59 4.70 -4.59 10.61
C TYR A 59 4.62 -3.76 11.89
N GLY A 60 4.95 -4.39 13.03
CA GLY A 60 5.19 -3.69 14.29
C GLY A 60 6.65 -3.22 14.37
N ILE A 61 6.87 -1.95 14.75
CA ILE A 61 8.20 -1.37 14.97
C ILE A 61 8.31 -0.98 16.46
N PRO A 62 9.37 -1.42 17.19
CA PRO A 62 10.66 -1.86 16.67
C PRO A 62 10.85 -3.38 16.46
N SER A 63 9.86 -4.23 16.74
CA SER A 63 10.07 -5.68 16.74
C SER A 63 10.30 -6.31 15.36
N GLY A 64 9.87 -5.64 14.28
CA GLY A 64 9.92 -6.18 12.92
C GLY A 64 8.94 -7.33 12.68
N ARG A 65 7.95 -7.54 13.56
CA ARG A 65 6.96 -8.62 13.43
C ARG A 65 5.90 -8.27 12.39
N LEU A 66 5.62 -9.21 11.48
CA LEU A 66 4.47 -9.12 10.57
C LEU A 66 3.18 -9.29 11.39
N LEU A 67 2.30 -8.29 11.32
CA LEU A 67 1.02 -8.25 12.04
C LEU A 67 -0.15 -8.65 11.13
N LYS A 68 -0.16 -8.20 9.88
CA LYS A 68 -1.25 -8.47 8.92
C LYS A 68 -0.76 -8.29 7.47
N VAL A 69 -1.37 -9.01 6.55
CA VAL A 69 -1.34 -8.70 5.11
C VAL A 69 -2.75 -8.30 4.70
N ILE A 70 -2.91 -7.09 4.18
CA ILE A 70 -4.18 -6.51 3.75
C ILE A 70 -4.34 -6.78 2.26
N PRO A 71 -5.40 -7.48 1.82
CA PRO A 71 -5.69 -7.63 0.41
C PRO A 71 -6.10 -6.32 -0.25
N VAL A 72 -5.54 -6.08 -1.43
CA VAL A 72 -5.80 -4.85 -2.18
C VAL A 72 -6.09 -5.18 -3.64
N PHE A 73 -5.04 -5.52 -4.39
CA PHE A 73 -5.11 -5.62 -5.85
C PHE A 73 -5.02 -7.05 -6.38
N SER A 74 -4.68 -7.99 -5.50
CA SER A 74 -4.55 -9.40 -5.83
C SER A 74 -5.57 -10.23 -5.08
N VAL A 75 -5.97 -11.35 -5.70
CA VAL A 75 -6.77 -12.36 -5.01
C VAL A 75 -5.99 -12.90 -3.80
N ASP A 76 -6.67 -13.09 -2.66
CA ASP A 76 -6.10 -13.67 -1.45
C ASP A 76 -6.94 -14.87 -1.03
N GLY A 77 -6.41 -16.07 -1.25
CA GLY A 77 -7.09 -17.32 -0.93
C GLY A 77 -7.23 -17.58 0.57
N GLU A 78 -6.38 -16.98 1.41
CA GLU A 78 -6.45 -17.11 2.87
C GLU A 78 -7.69 -16.40 3.43
N LYS A 79 -8.12 -15.31 2.78
CA LYS A 79 -9.22 -14.45 3.24
C LYS A 79 -10.45 -14.50 2.33
N GLY A 80 -10.42 -15.33 1.29
CA GLY A 80 -11.46 -15.36 0.24
C GLY A 80 -11.55 -14.10 -0.63
N TYR A 81 -10.62 -13.13 -0.49
CA TYR A 81 -10.66 -11.87 -1.22
C TYR A 81 -10.44 -12.07 -2.72
N GLY A 82 -11.32 -11.51 -3.55
CA GLY A 82 -11.43 -11.74 -4.98
C GLY A 82 -12.04 -13.09 -5.38
N PHE A 83 -12.38 -13.96 -4.41
CA PHE A 83 -13.00 -15.28 -4.64
C PHE A 83 -14.46 -15.34 -4.21
N ASN A 84 -14.82 -14.72 -3.08
CA ASN A 84 -16.22 -14.56 -2.67
C ASN A 84 -16.97 -13.58 -3.59
N GLU A 85 -18.30 -13.62 -3.57
CA GLU A 85 -19.11 -12.75 -4.44
C GLU A 85 -18.99 -11.28 -4.02
N GLU A 86 -18.73 -11.03 -2.74
CA GLU A 86 -18.68 -9.72 -2.11
C GLU A 86 -17.48 -8.91 -2.54
N THR A 87 -16.30 -9.52 -2.71
CA THR A 87 -15.06 -8.79 -3.03
C THR A 87 -14.61 -8.93 -4.48
N LYS A 88 -15.20 -9.84 -5.28
CA LYS A 88 -14.99 -9.89 -6.74
C LYS A 88 -15.13 -8.53 -7.44
N PRO A 89 -16.12 -7.68 -7.10
CA PRO A 89 -16.24 -6.34 -7.69
C PRO A 89 -15.03 -5.44 -7.43
N MET A 90 -14.30 -5.62 -6.33
CA MET A 90 -13.12 -4.80 -5.99
C MET A 90 -11.98 -4.96 -7.00
N LEU A 91 -11.92 -6.08 -7.71
CA LEU A 91 -10.88 -6.37 -8.71
C LEU A 91 -11.34 -6.17 -10.17
N GLN A 92 -12.52 -5.59 -10.38
CA GLN A 92 -12.98 -5.21 -11.71
C GLN A 92 -12.30 -3.91 -12.16
N THR A 93 -11.89 -3.90 -13.43
CA THR A 93 -11.27 -2.75 -14.12
C THR A 93 -11.91 -2.57 -15.49
N SER A 94 -11.57 -1.50 -16.21
CA SER A 94 -11.96 -1.32 -17.62
C SER A 94 -11.49 -2.47 -18.53
N HIS A 95 -10.53 -3.28 -18.08
CA HIS A 95 -10.03 -4.47 -18.75
C HIS A 95 -10.70 -5.78 -18.29
N GLY A 96 -11.70 -5.71 -17.40
CA GLY A 96 -12.37 -6.86 -16.78
C GLY A 96 -11.79 -7.21 -15.41
N PHE A 97 -11.95 -8.45 -14.97
CA PHE A 97 -11.41 -8.92 -13.70
C PHE A 97 -9.90 -9.11 -13.79
N VAL A 98 -9.15 -8.32 -13.01
CA VAL A 98 -7.68 -8.39 -12.95
C VAL A 98 -7.25 -8.89 -11.57
N PRO A 99 -6.78 -10.15 -11.45
CA PRO A 99 -6.59 -10.82 -10.16
C PRO A 99 -5.26 -10.50 -9.46
N TRP A 100 -4.50 -9.53 -9.96
CA TRP A 100 -3.17 -9.19 -9.44
C TRP A 100 -2.77 -7.76 -9.79
N ASP A 101 -1.78 -7.22 -9.09
CA ASP A 101 -1.08 -5.98 -9.48
C ASP A 101 0.26 -5.85 -8.74
N ASP A 102 0.93 -4.72 -8.97
CA ASP A 102 2.22 -4.38 -8.38
C ASP A 102 2.11 -3.10 -7.53
N ALA A 103 2.08 -3.28 -6.21
CA ALA A 103 1.79 -2.24 -5.23
C ALA A 103 3.05 -1.45 -4.84
N HIS A 104 3.09 -0.12 -4.97
CA HIS A 104 4.34 0.63 -4.78
C HIS A 104 4.41 1.53 -3.54
N HIS A 105 3.60 2.59 -3.47
CA HIS A 105 3.76 3.64 -2.46
C HIS A 105 2.56 3.68 -1.50
N PRO A 106 2.66 3.09 -0.30
CA PRO A 106 1.66 3.37 0.72
C PRO A 106 1.76 4.83 1.14
N GLU A 107 0.63 5.47 1.41
CA GLU A 107 0.56 6.88 1.80
C GLU A 107 -0.50 7.07 2.89
N LEU A 108 -0.12 7.60 4.05
CA LEU A 108 -1.05 7.82 5.16
C LEU A 108 -1.87 9.10 4.95
N SER A 109 -3.15 9.07 5.33
CA SER A 109 -3.94 10.29 5.41
C SER A 109 -3.37 11.26 6.44
N GLN A 110 -3.39 12.54 6.08
CA GLN A 110 -2.93 13.66 6.90
C GLN A 110 -4.04 14.68 7.19
N THR A 111 -3.93 15.33 8.34
CA THR A 111 -4.70 16.51 8.76
C THR A 111 -3.74 17.55 9.30
N ASN A 112 -3.76 18.77 8.76
CA ASN A 112 -2.80 19.84 9.04
C ASN A 112 -1.34 19.38 8.88
N GLY A 113 -1.08 18.53 7.90
CA GLY A 113 0.26 18.00 7.61
C GLY A 113 0.77 17.01 8.65
N GLU A 114 -0.10 16.38 9.44
CA GLU A 114 0.24 15.27 10.33
C GLU A 114 -0.55 14.02 9.98
N THR A 115 0.09 12.87 10.02
CA THR A 115 -0.58 11.57 9.81
C THR A 115 -1.67 11.35 10.86
N ASP A 116 -2.90 11.13 10.42
CA ASP A 116 -4.06 11.10 11.33
C ASP A 116 -4.65 9.71 11.56
N GLY A 117 -4.17 8.70 10.81
CA GLY A 117 -4.57 7.32 11.00
C GLY A 117 -5.99 6.99 10.55
N ARG A 118 -6.61 7.82 9.70
CA ARG A 118 -7.91 7.48 9.07
C ARG A 118 -7.73 6.40 8.01
N TRP A 119 -6.82 6.62 7.06
CA TRP A 119 -6.65 5.77 5.89
C TRP A 119 -5.18 5.56 5.52
N VAL A 120 -4.93 4.49 4.78
CA VAL A 120 -3.73 4.32 3.95
C VAL A 120 -4.17 4.22 2.50
N PHE A 121 -3.54 4.97 1.62
CA PHE A 121 -3.67 4.82 0.18
C PHE A 121 -2.54 3.97 -0.36
N ILE A 122 -2.76 3.26 -1.46
CA ILE A 122 -1.72 2.50 -2.17
C ILE A 122 -2.05 2.47 -3.66
N ASN A 123 -1.05 2.50 -4.55
CA ASN A 123 -1.24 2.39 -6.00
C ASN A 123 -0.95 0.99 -6.52
N GLY A 124 -1.65 0.59 -7.57
CA GLY A 124 -1.27 -0.52 -8.46
C GLY A 124 -0.64 0.04 -9.75
N ASN A 125 0.55 -0.44 -10.09
CA ASN A 125 1.34 0.07 -11.20
C ASN A 125 0.96 -0.54 -12.57
N ASN A 126 0.62 -1.84 -12.61
CA ASN A 126 0.32 -2.57 -13.85
C ASN A 126 -0.99 -2.11 -14.47
N THR A 127 -2.08 -2.14 -13.71
CA THR A 127 -3.34 -1.50 -14.10
C THR A 127 -3.51 -0.24 -13.27
N PRO A 128 -3.18 0.95 -13.81
CA PRO A 128 -3.17 2.20 -13.05
C PRO A 128 -4.40 2.36 -12.16
N ARG A 129 -4.23 2.24 -10.86
CA ARG A 129 -5.31 2.40 -9.86
C ARG A 129 -4.76 2.82 -8.51
N ILE A 130 -5.63 3.39 -7.67
CA ILE A 130 -5.37 3.70 -6.28
C ILE A 130 -6.43 3.02 -5.43
N ALA A 131 -6.00 2.38 -4.34
CA ALA A 131 -6.88 1.89 -3.30
C ALA A 131 -6.81 2.79 -2.06
N ARG A 132 -7.93 2.85 -1.32
CA ARG A 132 -8.02 3.39 0.03
C ARG A 132 -8.33 2.25 0.99
N ILE A 133 -7.52 2.14 2.03
CA ILE A 133 -7.64 1.18 3.12
C ILE A 133 -8.14 1.92 4.34
N ASP A 134 -9.17 1.39 5.00
CA ASP A 134 -9.68 1.92 6.27
C ASP A 134 -8.87 1.35 7.44
N LEU A 135 -8.28 2.21 8.27
CA LEU A 135 -7.45 1.78 9.39
C LEU A 135 -8.24 1.38 10.64
N THR A 136 -9.57 1.56 10.64
CA THR A 136 -10.43 0.99 11.68
C THR A 136 -10.61 -0.51 11.45
N THR A 137 -10.78 -0.97 10.21
CA THR A 137 -10.98 -2.38 9.87
C THR A 137 -9.72 -3.07 9.32
N PHE A 138 -8.73 -2.30 8.87
CA PHE A 138 -7.59 -2.77 8.10
C PHE A 138 -8.00 -3.49 6.81
N GLU A 139 -9.00 -2.95 6.12
CA GLU A 139 -9.56 -3.51 4.88
C GLU A 139 -9.55 -2.49 3.75
N THR A 140 -9.40 -2.98 2.51
CA THR A 140 -9.54 -2.14 1.31
C THR A 140 -11.00 -1.82 1.08
N VAL A 141 -11.36 -0.55 1.21
CA VAL A 141 -12.76 -0.10 1.14
C VAL A 141 -13.11 0.59 -0.17
N GLU A 142 -12.11 0.94 -0.97
CA GLU A 142 -12.33 1.67 -2.22
C GLU A 142 -11.15 1.54 -3.16
N ILE A 143 -11.41 1.34 -4.46
CA ILE A 143 -10.40 1.30 -5.52
C ILE A 143 -10.87 2.12 -6.71
N ILE A 144 -10.06 3.04 -7.20
CA ILE A 144 -10.36 3.86 -8.38
C ILE A 144 -9.27 3.68 -9.43
N GLU A 145 -9.67 3.29 -10.64
CA GLU A 145 -8.78 3.16 -11.79
C GLU A 145 -8.46 4.54 -12.38
N ILE A 146 -7.23 4.72 -12.83
CA ILE A 146 -6.68 5.97 -13.37
C ILE A 146 -6.59 5.85 -14.90
N PRO A 147 -7.56 6.40 -15.66
CA PRO A 147 -7.54 6.32 -17.11
C PRO A 147 -6.44 7.20 -17.72
N ASN A 148 -6.18 7.03 -19.01
CA ASN A 148 -5.20 7.81 -19.78
C ASN A 148 -3.78 7.77 -19.19
N SER A 149 -3.47 6.71 -18.43
CA SER A 149 -2.19 6.53 -17.76
C SER A 149 -1.63 5.14 -18.05
N GLY A 150 -0.30 5.01 -17.92
CA GLY A 150 0.43 3.75 -18.00
C GLY A 150 1.54 3.77 -16.94
N GLY A 151 1.72 2.67 -16.21
CA GLY A 151 2.68 2.59 -15.11
C GLY A 151 2.38 3.63 -14.03
N ASN A 152 1.35 3.40 -13.21
CA ASN A 152 1.03 4.33 -12.13
C ASN A 152 2.11 4.26 -11.05
N HIS A 153 3.10 5.15 -11.09
CA HIS A 153 4.27 5.08 -10.19
C HIS A 153 4.35 6.29 -9.26
N SER A 154 4.21 7.52 -9.76
CA SER A 154 4.20 8.76 -8.96
C SER A 154 2.87 8.95 -8.19
N SER A 155 2.54 7.97 -7.36
CA SER A 155 1.23 7.74 -6.76
C SER A 155 1.28 6.72 -5.64
N PRO A 156 0.31 6.75 -4.71
CA PRO A 156 -0.42 7.92 -4.22
C PRO A 156 0.47 8.82 -3.38
N PHE A 157 0.20 10.12 -3.41
CA PHE A 157 0.74 11.08 -2.44
C PHE A 157 -0.38 12.02 -2.02
N THR A 158 -0.48 12.32 -0.72
CA THR A 158 -1.58 13.09 -0.13
C THR A 158 -1.21 14.57 -0.03
N THR A 159 -2.18 15.45 -0.26
CA THR A 159 -2.03 16.85 0.14
C THR A 159 -2.06 16.99 1.67
N GLU A 160 -1.63 18.13 2.19
CA GLU A 160 -1.52 18.43 3.63
C GLU A 160 -2.73 18.02 4.48
N ASN A 161 -3.94 18.06 3.91
CA ASN A 161 -5.19 17.70 4.59
C ASN A 161 -5.92 16.50 3.98
N THR A 162 -5.25 15.75 3.09
CA THR A 162 -5.87 14.66 2.32
C THR A 162 -7.10 15.14 1.53
N GLU A 163 -7.08 16.37 1.03
CA GLU A 163 -8.16 16.88 0.17
C GLU A 163 -8.01 16.30 -1.25
N TYR A 164 -6.78 15.97 -1.61
CA TYR A 164 -6.43 15.26 -2.82
C TYR A 164 -5.41 14.16 -2.54
N VAL A 165 -5.51 13.11 -3.34
CA VAL A 165 -4.45 12.13 -3.59
C VAL A 165 -4.07 12.23 -5.05
N VAL A 166 -2.78 12.14 -5.36
CA VAL A 166 -2.29 12.29 -6.73
C VAL A 166 -1.79 11.00 -7.37
N ALA A 167 -1.81 10.97 -8.69
CA ALA A 167 -1.26 9.90 -9.50
C ALA A 167 -0.52 10.45 -10.71
N GLY A 168 0.42 9.69 -11.26
CA GLY A 168 1.14 10.09 -12.46
C GLY A 168 1.47 8.92 -13.39
N THR A 169 1.56 9.24 -14.68
CA THR A 169 1.96 8.31 -15.74
C THR A 169 3.47 8.15 -15.78
N ARG A 170 3.97 6.93 -15.57
CA ARG A 170 5.38 6.61 -15.81
C ARG A 170 5.66 6.23 -17.26
N PHE A 171 4.75 5.50 -17.90
CA PHE A 171 4.88 5.06 -19.28
C PHE A 171 3.89 5.84 -20.14
N GLY A 172 4.40 6.73 -21.00
CA GLY A 172 3.56 7.51 -21.90
C GLY A 172 2.61 6.59 -22.69
N VAL A 173 1.39 7.07 -22.92
CA VAL A 173 0.38 6.37 -23.73
C VAL A 173 -0.13 7.29 -24.84
N PRO A 174 -0.61 6.77 -25.97
CA PRO A 174 -1.18 7.62 -27.01
C PRO A 174 -2.35 8.46 -26.48
N TYR A 175 -2.38 9.75 -26.82
CA TYR A 175 -3.43 10.65 -26.38
C TYR A 175 -3.97 11.54 -27.55
N PRO A 176 -5.29 11.51 -27.84
CA PRO A 176 -6.27 10.54 -27.33
C PRO A 176 -5.87 9.10 -27.72
N GLN A 177 -6.38 8.10 -27.00
CA GLN A 177 -6.00 6.70 -27.25
C GLN A 177 -6.42 6.27 -28.67
N LYS A 178 -5.45 5.78 -29.45
CA LYS A 178 -5.62 5.42 -30.87
C LYS A 178 -4.50 4.49 -31.34
N ASP A 179 -4.74 3.79 -32.44
CA ASP A 179 -3.72 3.01 -33.13
C ASP A 179 -2.72 3.94 -33.84
N VAL A 180 -1.47 3.94 -33.35
CA VAL A 180 -0.34 4.70 -33.90
C VAL A 180 0.95 3.88 -33.83
N ALA A 181 1.89 4.18 -34.72
CA ALA A 181 3.22 3.58 -34.70
C ALA A 181 4.02 4.06 -33.46
N ILE A 182 4.76 3.16 -32.83
CA ILE A 182 5.58 3.45 -31.64
C ILE A 182 6.65 4.51 -31.94
N ASP A 183 7.22 4.50 -33.16
CA ASP A 183 8.22 5.50 -33.59
C ASP A 183 7.69 6.95 -33.60
N SER A 184 6.37 7.13 -33.46
CA SER A 184 5.74 8.44 -33.28
C SER A 184 5.63 8.88 -31.80
N TYR A 185 6.40 8.26 -30.89
CA TYR A 185 6.31 8.45 -29.44
C TYR A 185 6.22 9.92 -29.02
N ALA A 186 7.23 10.74 -29.32
CA ALA A 186 7.26 12.15 -28.95
C ALA A 186 6.07 12.98 -29.48
N GLU A 187 5.49 12.58 -30.62
CA GLU A 187 4.33 13.26 -31.20
C GLU A 187 3.03 12.83 -30.51
N ASN A 188 2.76 11.52 -30.49
CA ASN A 188 1.43 10.99 -30.19
C ASN A 188 1.25 10.54 -28.74
N PHE A 189 2.34 10.26 -28.01
CA PHE A 189 2.27 9.80 -26.63
C PHE A 189 2.33 10.99 -25.70
N LYS A 190 1.67 10.88 -24.54
CA LYS A 190 1.61 11.92 -23.50
C LYS A 190 1.59 11.28 -22.11
N GLY A 191 1.88 12.10 -21.10
CA GLY A 191 1.75 11.73 -19.68
C GLY A 191 0.59 12.48 -19.04
N MET A 192 -0.05 11.86 -18.05
CA MET A 192 -1.11 12.47 -17.25
C MET A 192 -0.70 12.54 -15.78
N LEU A 193 -0.89 13.72 -15.17
CA LEU A 193 -0.92 13.86 -13.72
C LEU A 193 -2.39 13.96 -13.29
N THR A 194 -2.84 13.04 -12.44
CA THR A 194 -4.23 12.92 -12.01
C THR A 194 -4.38 13.41 -10.58
N PHE A 195 -5.40 14.24 -10.34
CA PHE A 195 -5.76 14.70 -9.01
C PHE A 195 -7.11 14.09 -8.63
N ILE A 196 -7.09 13.23 -7.61
CA ILE A 196 -8.25 12.53 -7.07
C ILE A 196 -8.67 13.27 -5.81
N LYS A 197 -9.88 13.84 -5.82
CA LYS A 197 -10.44 14.47 -4.63
C LYS A 197 -10.85 13.39 -3.64
N VAL A 198 -10.58 13.63 -2.35
CA VAL A 198 -11.04 12.76 -1.26
C VAL A 198 -12.03 13.53 -0.38
N GLY A 199 -13.18 12.93 -0.11
CA GLY A 199 -14.18 13.51 0.79
C GLY A 199 -13.75 13.45 2.26
N PRO A 200 -14.36 14.27 3.15
CA PRO A 200 -14.01 14.31 4.57
C PRO A 200 -14.22 12.97 5.29
N GLU A 201 -15.21 12.19 4.86
CA GLU A 201 -15.52 10.83 5.36
C GLU A 201 -14.95 9.72 4.44
N GLY A 202 -14.08 10.10 3.49
CA GLY A 202 -13.59 9.23 2.42
C GLY A 202 -14.35 9.45 1.13
N GLY A 203 -14.28 8.47 0.23
CA GLY A 203 -14.79 8.59 -1.13
C GLY A 203 -13.80 9.32 -2.04
N MET A 204 -13.46 8.68 -3.15
CA MET A 204 -12.51 9.14 -4.15
C MET A 204 -13.24 9.55 -5.44
N GLU A 205 -12.87 10.69 -6.02
CA GLU A 205 -13.38 11.14 -7.32
C GLU A 205 -12.25 11.75 -8.13
N ILE A 206 -12.05 11.33 -9.38
CA ILE A 206 -11.11 12.01 -10.28
C ILE A 206 -11.63 13.43 -10.55
N ALA A 207 -10.97 14.43 -9.95
CA ALA A 207 -11.37 15.82 -10.10
C ALA A 207 -10.95 16.36 -11.48
N PHE A 208 -9.69 16.11 -11.85
CA PHE A 208 -9.12 16.47 -13.14
C PHE A 208 -7.79 15.74 -13.39
N GLN A 209 -7.35 15.76 -14.65
CA GLN A 209 -6.01 15.40 -15.09
C GLN A 209 -5.30 16.61 -15.72
N VAL A 210 -3.98 16.63 -15.68
CA VAL A 210 -3.14 17.62 -16.35
C VAL A 210 -2.36 16.92 -17.46
N LEU A 211 -2.54 17.36 -18.71
CA LEU A 211 -1.88 16.80 -19.88
C LEU A 211 -0.46 17.32 -20.00
N LEU A 212 0.52 16.41 -19.98
CA LEU A 212 1.94 16.73 -20.08
C LEU A 212 2.65 15.98 -21.22
N PRO A 213 3.88 16.42 -21.60
CA PRO A 213 4.75 15.61 -22.47
C PRO A 213 4.94 14.19 -21.96
N ALA A 214 5.34 13.27 -22.84
CA ALA A 214 5.51 11.84 -22.53
C ALA A 214 6.81 11.55 -21.77
N PHE A 215 7.11 12.39 -20.79
CA PHE A 215 8.16 12.14 -19.82
C PHE A 215 7.72 11.02 -18.89
N ASP A 216 8.69 10.30 -18.33
CA ASP A 216 8.42 9.26 -17.37
C ASP A 216 8.33 9.89 -15.97
N TYR A 217 7.11 10.13 -15.46
CA TYR A 217 6.90 10.72 -14.14
C TYR A 217 7.10 9.68 -13.03
N ASP A 218 8.16 9.84 -12.26
CA ASP A 218 8.71 8.80 -11.39
C ASP A 218 8.07 8.85 -9.99
N LEU A 219 8.34 9.87 -9.20
CA LEU A 219 7.79 10.07 -7.85
C LEU A 219 7.03 11.38 -7.75
N ALA A 220 6.19 11.51 -6.72
CA ALA A 220 5.54 12.76 -6.39
C ALA A 220 5.64 13.04 -4.90
N HIS A 221 5.43 14.30 -4.54
CA HIS A 221 5.16 14.70 -3.16
C HIS A 221 4.38 16.01 -3.18
N SER A 222 3.25 16.06 -2.46
CA SER A 222 2.50 17.30 -2.31
C SER A 222 3.15 18.23 -1.30
N GLY A 223 3.12 19.52 -1.57
CA GLY A 223 3.62 20.56 -0.69
C GLY A 223 2.82 20.62 0.62
N LYS A 224 3.49 21.09 1.65
CA LYS A 224 2.96 21.31 3.00
C LYS A 224 3.52 22.63 3.54
N GLY A 225 2.95 23.21 4.59
CA GLY A 225 3.45 24.42 5.20
C GLY A 225 3.62 25.55 4.18
N ALA A 226 4.87 25.98 3.95
CA ALA A 226 5.18 27.04 2.99
C ALA A 226 4.72 26.72 1.55
N SER A 227 4.77 25.46 1.13
CA SER A 227 4.40 25.00 -0.22
C SER A 227 3.00 24.38 -0.31
N ASN A 228 2.16 24.53 0.71
CA ASN A 228 0.78 24.07 0.66
C ASN A 228 0.06 24.61 -0.60
N GLY A 229 -0.72 23.76 -1.26
CA GLY A 229 -1.39 24.05 -2.53
C GLY A 229 -0.53 23.80 -3.77
N TRP A 230 0.66 23.21 -3.62
CA TRP A 230 1.50 22.77 -4.72
C TRP A 230 1.73 21.26 -4.67
N THR A 231 2.05 20.64 -5.80
CA THR A 231 2.50 19.24 -5.84
C THR A 231 3.63 19.09 -6.84
N PHE A 232 4.64 18.32 -6.46
CA PHE A 232 5.89 18.18 -7.20
C PHE A 232 5.99 16.75 -7.73
N PHE A 233 6.38 16.60 -8.99
CA PHE A 233 6.56 15.30 -9.64
C PHE A 233 7.93 15.26 -10.32
N THR A 234 8.80 14.32 -9.97
CA THR A 234 10.01 14.08 -10.74
C THR A 234 9.68 13.47 -12.08
N SER A 235 10.52 13.74 -13.07
CA SER A 235 10.49 13.04 -14.33
C SER A 235 11.89 12.66 -14.79
N TYR A 236 12.00 11.54 -15.48
CA TYR A 236 13.15 11.19 -16.33
C TYR A 236 12.67 10.98 -17.77
N ASN A 237 13.57 10.63 -18.69
CA ASN A 237 13.23 10.45 -20.12
C ASN A 237 12.62 11.74 -20.74
N THR A 238 13.15 12.90 -20.37
CA THR A 238 12.69 14.17 -20.96
C THR A 238 13.07 14.31 -22.44
N GLU A 239 13.88 13.38 -22.94
CA GLU A 239 14.23 13.16 -24.34
C GLU A 239 13.13 12.46 -25.16
N GLU A 240 12.07 11.97 -24.49
CA GLU A 240 10.91 11.28 -25.07
C GLU A 240 11.32 10.11 -25.96
N LYS A 241 12.12 9.20 -25.39
CA LYS A 241 12.62 8.00 -26.07
C LYS A 241 11.80 6.78 -25.67
N ASN A 242 11.76 5.80 -26.58
CA ASN A 242 10.94 4.60 -26.46
C ASN A 242 11.73 3.29 -26.65
N THR A 243 13.07 3.37 -26.78
CA THR A 243 13.94 2.21 -27.02
C THR A 243 15.31 2.42 -26.41
N LEU A 244 15.94 1.35 -25.91
CA LEU A 244 17.24 1.38 -25.24
C LEU A 244 17.33 2.54 -24.25
N LEU A 245 16.37 2.62 -23.35
CA LEU A 245 16.19 3.77 -22.46
C LEU A 245 17.39 3.97 -21.54
N GLU A 246 18.08 2.90 -21.15
CA GLU A 246 19.33 2.93 -20.40
C GLU A 246 20.44 3.72 -21.12
N VAL A 247 20.32 3.87 -22.44
CA VAL A 247 21.20 4.70 -23.27
C VAL A 247 20.53 6.04 -23.59
N ASN A 248 19.25 6.04 -23.96
CA ASN A 248 18.63 7.17 -24.67
C ASN A 248 17.83 8.15 -23.76
N ALA A 249 17.35 7.73 -22.58
CA ALA A 249 16.45 8.48 -21.70
C ALA A 249 17.17 9.33 -20.61
N SER A 250 18.48 9.46 -20.75
CA SER A 250 19.37 10.16 -19.81
C SER A 250 20.53 10.81 -20.57
N GLN A 251 20.25 11.47 -21.69
CA GLN A 251 21.22 12.22 -22.47
C GLN A 251 21.32 13.67 -22.00
N ASN A 252 20.21 14.27 -21.56
CA ASN A 252 20.17 15.61 -20.99
C ASN A 252 20.97 15.68 -19.68
N ASP A 253 21.58 16.83 -19.39
CA ASP A 253 22.28 17.05 -18.11
C ASP A 253 21.30 17.23 -16.94
N LYS A 254 20.07 17.69 -17.24
CA LYS A 254 18.99 17.89 -16.29
C LYS A 254 17.68 17.44 -16.93
N ASP A 255 16.90 16.71 -16.16
CA ASP A 255 15.49 16.50 -16.41
C ASP A 255 14.70 17.51 -15.55
N PHE A 256 13.48 17.19 -15.13
CA PHE A 256 12.61 18.14 -14.44
C PHE A 256 11.94 17.58 -13.19
N ILE A 257 11.61 18.50 -12.29
CA ILE A 257 10.50 18.36 -11.37
C ILE A 257 9.36 19.24 -11.90
N ALA A 258 8.20 18.67 -12.17
CA ALA A 258 6.98 19.41 -12.49
C ALA A 258 6.33 19.91 -11.20
N ALA A 259 6.24 21.22 -11.02
CA ALA A 259 5.53 21.87 -9.92
C ALA A 259 4.14 22.30 -10.38
N VAL A 260 3.10 21.66 -9.86
CA VAL A 260 1.68 21.91 -10.19
C VAL A 260 1.05 22.80 -9.11
N ASN A 261 0.41 23.90 -9.54
CA ASN A 261 -0.32 24.81 -8.66
C ASN A 261 -1.79 24.40 -8.56
N LEU A 262 -2.16 23.74 -7.46
CA LEU A 262 -3.49 23.17 -7.25
C LEU A 262 -4.57 24.27 -7.20
N LYS A 263 -4.30 25.37 -6.50
CA LYS A 263 -5.23 26.50 -6.45
C LYS A 263 -5.55 27.01 -7.85
N LYS A 264 -4.54 27.06 -8.73
CA LYS A 264 -4.74 27.53 -10.10
C LYS A 264 -5.51 26.52 -10.94
N ALA A 265 -5.28 25.22 -10.73
CA ALA A 265 -6.09 24.15 -11.31
C ALA A 265 -7.57 24.29 -10.92
N GLU A 266 -7.87 24.48 -9.63
CA GLU A 266 -9.23 24.67 -9.13
C GLU A 266 -9.91 25.89 -9.75
N GLU A 267 -9.19 27.02 -9.86
CA GLU A 267 -9.69 28.22 -10.53
C GLU A 267 -10.06 27.95 -12.00
N TYR A 268 -9.26 27.17 -12.74
CA TYR A 268 -9.58 26.80 -14.12
C TYR A 268 -10.76 25.85 -14.22
N ILE A 269 -10.86 24.87 -13.32
CA ILE A 269 -12.01 23.97 -13.23
C ILE A 269 -13.30 24.75 -12.95
N GLN A 270 -13.28 25.69 -12.00
CA GLN A 270 -14.45 26.53 -11.68
C GLN A 270 -14.84 27.46 -12.84
N GLN A 271 -13.87 27.93 -13.63
CA GLN A 271 -14.12 28.74 -14.82
C GLN A 271 -14.62 27.93 -16.03
N GLY A 272 -14.66 26.60 -15.95
CA GLY A 272 -15.01 25.74 -17.09
C GLY A 272 -13.91 25.65 -18.15
N LYS A 273 -12.66 25.98 -17.80
CA LYS A 273 -11.50 25.93 -18.71
C LYS A 273 -10.81 24.56 -18.64
N PHE A 274 -11.52 23.55 -19.09
CA PHE A 274 -11.04 22.18 -19.21
C PHE A 274 -11.66 21.53 -20.45
N GLN A 275 -11.05 20.45 -20.91
CA GLN A 275 -11.65 19.58 -21.91
C GLN A 275 -12.30 18.39 -21.22
N GLU A 276 -13.56 18.08 -21.57
CA GLU A 276 -14.15 16.79 -21.20
C GLU A 276 -13.70 15.73 -22.21
N VAL A 277 -13.07 14.67 -21.70
CA VAL A 277 -12.43 13.65 -22.54
C VAL A 277 -13.07 12.29 -22.22
N PRO A 278 -13.53 11.53 -23.24
CA PRO A 278 -13.97 10.16 -23.04
C PRO A 278 -12.86 9.31 -22.43
N ALA A 279 -13.19 8.61 -21.34
CA ALA A 279 -12.24 7.79 -20.59
C ALA A 279 -13.02 6.73 -19.82
N GLN A 280 -12.81 5.46 -20.13
CA GLN A 280 -13.45 4.35 -19.42
C GLN A 280 -12.57 3.90 -18.25
N TYR A 281 -13.10 3.84 -17.04
CA TYR A 281 -12.39 3.38 -15.85
C TYR A 281 -13.37 2.87 -14.79
N ALA A 282 -12.93 1.91 -13.96
CA ALA A 282 -13.72 1.39 -12.85
C ALA A 282 -13.56 2.23 -11.58
N HIS A 283 -14.65 2.35 -10.82
CA HIS A 283 -14.67 2.83 -9.44
C HIS A 283 -15.38 1.78 -8.59
N ASN A 284 -14.62 1.18 -7.68
CA ASN A 284 -15.06 0.08 -6.84
C ASN A 284 -15.13 0.54 -5.38
N THR A 285 -16.21 0.20 -4.68
CA THR A 285 -16.40 0.56 -3.26
C THR A 285 -16.90 -0.64 -2.48
N TYR A 286 -16.45 -0.80 -1.25
CA TYR A 286 -16.93 -1.79 -0.30
C TYR A 286 -17.72 -1.11 0.83
N SER A 287 -18.78 -1.77 1.29
CA SER A 287 -19.64 -1.28 2.36
C SER A 287 -19.62 -2.25 3.52
N ASP A 288 -19.17 -1.78 4.69
CA ASP A 288 -19.20 -2.52 5.96
C ASP A 288 -20.62 -2.90 6.40
N LYS A 289 -21.65 -2.16 5.97
CA LYS A 289 -23.03 -2.46 6.39
C LYS A 289 -23.58 -3.65 5.63
N THR A 290 -23.37 -3.64 4.32
CA THR A 290 -23.86 -4.68 3.43
C THR A 290 -22.86 -5.80 3.24
N HIS A 291 -21.63 -5.66 3.74
CA HIS A 291 -20.49 -6.55 3.50
C HIS A 291 -20.32 -6.87 2.01
N THR A 292 -20.38 -5.86 1.14
CA THR A 292 -20.39 -6.12 -0.31
C THR A 292 -19.68 -5.00 -1.06
N GLY A 293 -18.85 -5.40 -2.03
CA GLY A 293 -18.24 -4.55 -3.03
C GLY A 293 -19.18 -4.24 -4.18
N THR A 294 -19.05 -3.06 -4.77
CA THR A 294 -19.68 -2.70 -6.04
C THR A 294 -18.61 -2.21 -7.01
N SER A 295 -18.89 -2.29 -8.32
CA SER A 295 -18.02 -1.76 -9.36
C SER A 295 -18.86 -0.95 -10.34
N THR A 296 -18.47 0.31 -10.57
CA THR A 296 -19.16 1.23 -11.48
C THR A 296 -18.21 1.69 -12.56
N MET A 297 -18.64 1.62 -13.82
CA MET A 297 -17.87 2.13 -14.95
C MET A 297 -18.14 3.62 -15.18
N MET A 298 -17.09 4.41 -15.07
CA MET A 298 -17.05 5.82 -15.40
C MET A 298 -16.60 6.01 -16.85
N ASN A 299 -17.02 7.10 -17.50
CA ASN A 299 -16.88 7.24 -18.97
C ASN A 299 -16.22 8.54 -19.44
N LYS A 300 -15.84 9.43 -18.53
CA LYS A 300 -15.16 10.69 -18.88
C LYS A 300 -14.35 11.25 -17.71
N VAL A 301 -13.39 12.10 -18.06
CA VAL A 301 -12.58 12.89 -17.13
C VAL A 301 -12.44 14.32 -17.64
N LYS A 302 -12.09 15.24 -16.74
CA LYS A 302 -11.73 16.63 -17.08
C LYS A 302 -10.23 16.71 -17.26
N VAL A 303 -9.77 17.32 -18.35
CA VAL A 303 -8.34 17.49 -18.65
C VAL A 303 -8.02 18.97 -18.77
N LEU A 304 -7.02 19.41 -18.00
CA LEU A 304 -6.41 20.73 -18.10
C LEU A 304 -5.23 20.67 -19.08
N ILE A 305 -5.19 21.60 -20.02
CA ILE A 305 -4.09 21.75 -20.97
C ILE A 305 -3.22 22.92 -20.53
N PRO A 306 -1.93 22.71 -20.17
CA PRO A 306 -1.07 23.76 -19.64
C PRO A 306 -0.94 25.01 -20.54
N SER A 307 -0.89 24.84 -21.87
CA SER A 307 -0.83 25.97 -22.80
C SER A 307 -2.09 26.86 -22.79
N GLU A 308 -3.23 26.33 -22.34
CA GLU A 308 -4.49 27.06 -22.14
C GLU A 308 -4.67 27.52 -20.68
N CYS A 309 -3.81 27.06 -19.78
CA CYS A 309 -3.84 27.28 -18.34
C CYS A 309 -2.53 27.90 -17.80
N PRO A 310 -2.15 29.14 -18.20
CA PRO A 310 -0.89 29.76 -17.75
C PRO A 310 -0.72 29.79 -16.22
N GLY A 311 0.44 29.32 -15.77
CA GLY A 311 0.79 29.26 -14.34
C GLY A 311 0.24 28.04 -13.59
N LEU A 312 -0.36 27.09 -14.31
CA LEU A 312 -0.76 25.79 -13.76
C LEU A 312 0.45 24.91 -13.41
N VAL A 313 1.46 24.87 -14.30
CA VAL A 313 2.65 24.02 -14.16
C VAL A 313 3.90 24.84 -14.43
N TYR A 314 4.98 24.52 -13.71
CA TYR A 314 6.33 24.99 -13.97
C TYR A 314 7.31 23.81 -13.92
N PHE A 315 8.34 23.82 -14.76
CA PHE A 315 9.41 22.83 -14.69
C PHE A 315 10.63 23.39 -13.95
N LEU A 316 11.11 22.64 -12.96
CA LEU A 316 12.34 22.92 -12.21
C LEU A 316 13.45 21.99 -12.73
N PRO A 317 14.47 22.51 -13.43
CA PRO A 317 15.57 21.68 -13.92
C PRO A 317 16.26 20.92 -12.78
N THR A 318 16.42 19.60 -12.91
CA THR A 318 16.96 18.75 -11.84
C THR A 318 17.93 17.69 -12.42
N PRO A 319 19.20 17.68 -11.99
CA PRO A 319 20.18 16.68 -12.43
C PRO A 319 20.06 15.37 -11.64
N LYS A 320 20.22 14.18 -12.21
CA LYS A 320 20.03 13.80 -13.61
C LYS A 320 19.18 12.53 -13.63
N SER A 321 18.10 12.55 -14.38
CA SER A 321 17.06 11.50 -14.34
C SER A 321 16.61 11.22 -12.90
N PRO A 322 16.19 12.28 -12.18
CA PRO A 322 15.91 12.20 -10.76
C PRO A 322 14.84 11.16 -10.46
N HIS A 323 14.99 10.48 -9.32
CA HIS A 323 14.06 9.48 -8.80
C HIS A 323 13.08 10.12 -7.83
N GLY A 324 13.38 10.18 -6.54
CA GLY A 324 12.52 10.77 -5.51
C GLY A 324 12.45 12.28 -5.56
N VAL A 325 11.29 12.82 -5.14
CA VAL A 325 11.09 14.23 -4.83
C VAL A 325 10.49 14.33 -3.44
N ASP A 326 11.22 14.92 -2.51
CA ASP A 326 10.83 14.90 -1.10
C ASP A 326 10.73 16.33 -0.58
N VAL A 327 9.60 16.68 0.01
CA VAL A 327 9.32 18.01 0.55
C VAL A 327 9.59 18.01 2.05
N ASP A 328 10.47 18.89 2.51
CA ASP A 328 10.83 18.98 3.92
C ASP A 328 9.64 19.35 4.81
N PRO A 329 9.71 19.12 6.15
CA PRO A 329 8.60 19.39 7.06
C PRO A 329 8.11 20.85 7.06
N THR A 330 8.96 21.81 6.67
CA THR A 330 8.55 23.23 6.58
C THR A 330 7.87 23.57 5.25
N GLY A 331 8.06 22.74 4.23
CA GLY A 331 7.61 22.98 2.87
C GLY A 331 8.50 23.89 2.04
N GLU A 332 9.60 24.39 2.60
CA GLU A 332 10.48 25.34 1.93
C GLU A 332 11.45 24.65 0.97
N TYR A 333 11.89 23.43 1.28
CA TYR A 333 12.89 22.70 0.52
C TYR A 333 12.27 21.51 -0.21
N ILE A 334 12.61 21.40 -1.50
CA ILE A 334 12.21 20.29 -2.37
C ILE A 334 13.48 19.57 -2.82
N VAL A 335 13.68 18.36 -2.32
CA VAL A 335 14.88 17.56 -2.57
C VAL A 335 14.70 16.73 -3.83
N GLY A 336 15.48 17.01 -4.88
CA GLY A 336 15.50 16.21 -6.11
C GLY A 336 16.60 15.16 -6.04
N ASN A 337 16.22 13.89 -5.88
CA ASN A 337 17.16 12.78 -5.73
C ASN A 337 17.73 12.39 -7.09
N GLY A 338 18.93 12.89 -7.37
CA GLY A 338 19.47 12.97 -8.71
C GLY A 338 19.89 11.66 -9.37
N LYS A 339 19.66 10.47 -8.80
CA LYS A 339 19.96 9.12 -9.32
C LYS A 339 21.31 8.96 -10.01
N LEU A 340 21.45 9.44 -11.25
CA LEU A 340 22.70 9.39 -12.03
C LEU A 340 23.67 10.53 -11.71
N SER A 341 23.21 11.57 -11.03
CA SER A 341 24.04 12.64 -10.46
C SER A 341 24.65 12.20 -9.13
N ALA A 342 25.94 12.44 -8.97
CA ALA A 342 26.65 12.24 -7.70
C ALA A 342 26.31 13.32 -6.66
N ASP A 343 25.83 14.48 -7.11
CA ASP A 343 25.38 15.59 -6.27
C ASP A 343 23.87 15.52 -6.03
N LEU A 344 23.43 15.87 -4.82
CA LEU A 344 22.01 15.96 -4.44
C LEU A 344 21.55 17.42 -4.45
N THR A 345 20.58 17.73 -5.30
CA THR A 345 20.09 19.12 -5.48
C THR A 345 18.90 19.40 -4.58
N VAL A 346 18.94 20.53 -3.88
CA VAL A 346 17.83 21.01 -3.05
C VAL A 346 17.30 22.31 -3.64
N HIS A 347 16.05 22.31 -4.08
CA HIS A 347 15.33 23.49 -4.54
C HIS A 347 14.68 24.24 -3.38
N SER A 348 14.41 25.53 -3.55
CA SER A 348 13.69 26.37 -2.58
C SER A 348 12.37 26.85 -3.16
N PHE A 349 11.29 26.63 -2.41
CA PHE A 349 9.95 27.07 -2.77
C PHE A 349 9.85 28.60 -2.84
N SER A 350 10.40 29.30 -1.83
CA SER A 350 10.41 30.77 -1.84
C SER A 350 11.20 31.35 -3.02
N LYS A 351 12.31 30.70 -3.42
CA LYS A 351 13.06 31.05 -4.62
C LYS A 351 12.29 30.76 -5.90
N MET A 352 11.63 29.60 -5.99
CA MET A 352 10.74 29.25 -7.11
C MET A 352 9.68 30.32 -7.34
N LEU A 353 8.98 30.77 -6.30
CA LEU A 353 7.97 31.83 -6.42
C LEU A 353 8.57 33.16 -6.92
N LYS A 354 9.76 33.54 -6.44
CA LYS A 354 10.47 34.74 -6.92
C LYS A 354 10.88 34.62 -8.38
N ALA A 355 11.35 33.44 -8.81
CA ALA A 355 11.70 33.18 -10.20
C ALA A 355 10.47 33.28 -11.12
N ILE A 356 9.32 32.76 -10.66
CA ILE A 356 8.04 32.89 -11.36
C ILE A 356 7.63 34.37 -11.49
N GLU A 357 7.67 35.13 -10.40
CA GLU A 357 7.33 36.56 -10.39
C GLU A 357 8.25 37.37 -11.33
N ALA A 358 9.54 37.09 -11.29
CA ALA A 358 10.55 37.73 -12.13
C ALA A 358 10.53 37.23 -13.60
N LYS A 359 9.71 36.22 -13.93
CA LYS A 359 9.71 35.53 -15.23
C LYS A 359 11.10 35.03 -15.63
N ALA A 360 11.84 34.53 -14.65
CA ALA A 360 13.19 33.99 -14.83
C ALA A 360 13.12 32.60 -15.46
N TYR A 361 12.82 32.56 -16.76
CA TYR A 361 12.66 31.34 -17.53
C TYR A 361 13.83 31.17 -18.50
N ASP A 362 14.24 29.92 -18.72
CA ASP A 362 15.23 29.57 -19.75
C ASP A 362 14.56 29.25 -21.07
N THR A 363 13.45 28.52 -21.04
CA THR A 363 12.69 28.09 -22.21
C THR A 363 11.25 27.76 -21.83
N GLU A 364 10.47 27.29 -22.80
CA GLU A 364 9.13 26.78 -22.64
C GLU A 364 9.01 25.42 -23.35
N ILE A 365 8.39 24.44 -22.70
CA ILE A 365 8.12 23.11 -23.26
C ILE A 365 6.63 22.87 -23.21
N ALA A 366 5.99 22.65 -24.35
CA ALA A 366 4.55 22.39 -24.45
C ALA A 366 3.65 23.43 -23.73
N GLY A 367 4.03 24.72 -23.75
CA GLY A 367 3.30 25.78 -23.04
C GLY A 367 3.66 25.94 -21.55
N ILE A 368 4.65 25.18 -21.06
CA ILE A 368 5.07 25.16 -19.66
C ILE A 368 6.43 25.86 -19.51
N PRO A 369 6.54 26.92 -18.71
CA PRO A 369 7.81 27.58 -18.47
C PRO A 369 8.81 26.68 -17.72
N VAL A 370 10.05 26.67 -18.19
CA VAL A 370 11.19 26.05 -17.52
C VAL A 370 11.92 27.15 -16.74
N LEU A 371 11.95 27.03 -15.41
CA LEU A 371 12.60 28.01 -14.53
C LEU A 371 14.12 27.92 -14.64
N LYS A 372 14.80 29.06 -14.47
CA LYS A 372 16.26 29.10 -14.38
C LYS A 372 16.77 28.32 -13.18
N PHE A 373 17.67 27.37 -13.42
CA PHE A 373 18.17 26.46 -12.39
C PHE A 373 18.78 27.21 -11.19
N GLU A 374 19.63 28.20 -11.46
CA GLU A 374 20.38 28.96 -10.46
C GLU A 374 19.45 29.82 -9.59
N GLU A 375 18.30 30.21 -10.13
CA GLU A 375 17.31 31.03 -9.46
C GLU A 375 16.43 30.22 -8.49
N VAL A 376 16.33 28.90 -8.67
CA VAL A 376 15.46 28.03 -7.85
C VAL A 376 16.21 27.14 -6.86
N VAL A 377 17.51 26.92 -7.05
CA VAL A 377 18.33 26.07 -6.18
C VAL A 377 18.62 26.74 -4.83
N ALA A 378 18.29 26.06 -3.75
CA ALA A 378 18.67 26.45 -2.38
C ALA A 378 20.13 26.10 -2.08
N GLY A 379 20.54 24.90 -2.48
CA GLY A 379 21.87 24.35 -2.25
C GLY A 379 22.07 22.98 -2.88
N VAL A 380 23.29 22.45 -2.71
CA VAL A 380 23.68 21.14 -3.23
C VAL A 380 24.49 20.42 -2.16
N VAL A 381 24.09 19.20 -1.81
CA VAL A 381 24.93 18.31 -1.00
C VAL A 381 25.98 17.71 -1.93
N LYS A 382 27.25 17.99 -1.66
CA LYS A 382 28.37 17.65 -2.55
C LYS A 382 28.92 16.26 -2.29
N GLU A 383 28.98 15.46 -3.34
CA GLU A 383 29.50 14.08 -3.33
C GLU A 383 29.01 13.20 -2.14
N PRO A 384 27.72 13.21 -1.76
CA PRO A 384 27.22 12.42 -0.64
C PRO A 384 27.19 10.92 -0.92
N GLY A 385 27.40 10.43 -2.14
CA GLY A 385 27.40 9.00 -2.43
C GLY A 385 27.02 8.74 -3.88
N LEU A 386 26.79 7.47 -4.22
CA LEU A 386 26.43 7.07 -5.58
C LEU A 386 25.01 6.50 -5.64
N GLY A 387 24.18 7.07 -6.52
CA GLY A 387 22.81 6.62 -6.74
C GLY A 387 21.80 7.15 -5.71
N PRO A 388 21.68 8.47 -5.46
CA PRO A 388 20.67 8.99 -4.54
C PRO A 388 19.25 8.71 -5.05
N LEU A 389 18.39 8.08 -4.24
CA LEU A 389 17.03 7.70 -4.67
C LEU A 389 15.90 8.35 -3.87
N HIS A 390 15.98 8.41 -2.54
CA HIS A 390 14.87 8.87 -1.70
C HIS A 390 15.39 9.55 -0.43
N THR A 391 14.65 10.54 0.09
CA THR A 391 15.01 11.32 1.27
C THR A 391 13.85 11.41 2.27
N GLU A 392 14.14 11.19 3.56
CA GLU A 392 13.19 11.41 4.68
C GLU A 392 13.78 12.36 5.72
N PHE A 393 12.94 12.88 6.64
CA PHE A 393 13.30 13.92 7.60
C PHE A 393 13.03 13.52 9.06
N ASP A 394 13.82 14.02 10.01
CA ASP A 394 13.73 13.63 11.45
C ASP A 394 13.11 14.69 12.38
N ALA A 395 12.58 15.78 11.83
CA ALA A 395 12.11 16.96 12.57
C ALA A 395 13.19 17.70 13.40
N LYS A 396 14.46 17.31 13.31
CA LYS A 396 15.61 17.92 14.02
C LYS A 396 16.53 18.68 13.08
N GLY A 397 16.06 18.99 11.87
CA GLY A 397 16.80 19.69 10.84
C GLY A 397 17.77 18.82 10.03
N ASN A 398 17.64 17.49 10.12
CA ASN A 398 18.41 16.57 9.27
C ASN A 398 17.50 15.87 8.26
N ALA A 399 18.12 15.50 7.15
CA ALA A 399 17.58 14.68 6.10
C ALA A 399 18.43 13.42 5.95
N TYR A 400 17.79 12.32 5.54
CA TYR A 400 18.39 10.99 5.42
C TYR A 400 18.14 10.50 4.00
N THR A 401 19.19 10.34 3.21
CA THR A 401 19.07 9.97 1.79
C THR A 401 19.67 8.59 1.53
N THR A 402 18.98 7.77 0.76
CA THR A 402 19.45 6.46 0.30
C THR A 402 20.36 6.56 -0.91
N PHE A 403 21.41 5.74 -0.94
CA PHE A 403 22.35 5.64 -2.06
C PHE A 403 22.45 4.19 -2.52
N PHE A 404 21.84 3.91 -3.68
CA PHE A 404 21.66 2.55 -4.20
C PHE A 404 22.98 1.86 -4.58
N ILE A 405 23.89 2.59 -5.23
CA ILE A 405 25.13 2.02 -5.76
C ILE A 405 26.16 1.85 -4.66
N SER A 406 26.33 2.87 -3.80
CA SER A 406 27.23 2.76 -2.65
C SER A 406 26.63 1.96 -1.49
N SER A 407 25.34 1.63 -1.56
CA SER A 407 24.61 0.78 -0.60
C SER A 407 24.71 1.32 0.83
N GLU A 408 24.25 2.54 1.03
CA GLU A 408 24.33 3.25 2.31
C GLU A 408 23.20 4.26 2.47
N ILE A 409 23.03 4.75 3.69
CA ILE A 409 22.22 5.93 4.01
C ILE A 409 23.14 7.03 4.52
N VAL A 410 22.88 8.25 4.08
CA VAL A 410 23.65 9.45 4.43
C VAL A 410 22.75 10.43 5.13
N LYS A 411 23.14 10.83 6.34
CA LYS A 411 22.50 11.88 7.13
C LYS A 411 23.18 13.22 6.84
N TRP A 412 22.41 14.23 6.49
CA TRP A 412 22.91 15.57 6.20
C TRP A 412 21.98 16.66 6.76
N LYS A 413 22.51 17.87 6.93
CA LYS A 413 21.79 18.99 7.57
C LYS A 413 21.10 19.90 6.56
N LEU A 414 19.82 20.19 6.78
CA LEU A 414 19.08 21.20 6.03
C LEU A 414 19.71 22.59 6.23
N GLY A 415 19.71 23.42 5.18
CA GLY A 415 20.25 24.79 5.17
C GLY A 415 21.77 24.90 5.03
N THR A 416 22.54 23.99 5.66
CA THR A 416 24.00 23.94 5.53
C THR A 416 24.47 22.95 4.46
N TRP A 417 23.65 21.94 4.16
CA TRP A 417 23.92 20.89 3.16
C TRP A 417 25.13 20.02 3.52
N GLU A 418 25.56 20.03 4.78
CA GLU A 418 26.71 19.27 5.27
C GLU A 418 26.30 17.83 5.62
N VAL A 419 27.10 16.87 5.15
CA VAL A 419 27.00 15.47 5.58
C VAL A 419 27.52 15.34 7.01
N VAL A 420 26.73 14.71 7.89
CA VAL A 420 27.05 14.58 9.32
C VAL A 420 27.18 13.13 9.77
N ASP A 421 26.58 12.19 9.04
CA ASP A 421 26.75 10.77 9.30
C ASP A 421 26.48 9.90 8.08
N ARG A 422 26.96 8.66 8.12
CA ARG A 422 26.77 7.63 7.09
C ARG A 422 26.68 6.25 7.72
N VAL A 423 25.84 5.38 7.17
CA VAL A 423 25.73 3.99 7.63
C VAL A 423 25.53 3.05 6.43
N PRO A 424 26.22 1.89 6.38
CA PRO A 424 26.03 0.93 5.31
C PRO A 424 24.66 0.25 5.40
N CYS A 425 24.08 -0.04 4.23
CA CYS A 425 22.88 -0.86 4.05
C CYS A 425 23.22 -2.14 3.29
N TYR A 426 22.43 -3.19 3.47
CA TYR A 426 22.74 -4.53 2.97
C TYR A 426 21.55 -5.17 2.24
N TYR A 427 21.43 -5.05 0.92
CA TYR A 427 22.19 -4.17 0.03
C TYR A 427 21.28 -3.44 -0.96
N SER A 428 21.83 -2.41 -1.59
CA SER A 428 21.20 -1.66 -2.67
C SER A 428 19.84 -1.12 -2.22
N VAL A 429 19.91 -0.21 -1.25
CA VAL A 429 18.75 0.43 -0.66
C VAL A 429 17.99 1.25 -1.71
N GLY A 430 16.69 1.04 -1.80
CA GLY A 430 15.77 1.82 -2.62
C GLY A 430 15.28 3.04 -1.85
N HIS A 431 14.10 2.90 -1.25
CA HIS A 431 13.52 3.91 -0.37
C HIS A 431 13.88 3.66 1.10
N LEU A 432 13.56 4.66 1.93
CA LEU A 432 13.58 4.57 3.38
C LEU A 432 12.25 5.11 3.93
N MET A 433 11.95 4.79 5.18
CA MET A 433 10.79 5.31 5.92
C MET A 433 11.24 5.81 7.29
N ILE A 434 10.82 7.01 7.66
CA ILE A 434 10.78 7.48 9.06
C ILE A 434 9.30 7.63 9.41
N PRO A 435 8.79 7.19 10.59
CA PRO A 435 7.38 7.37 10.90
C PRO A 435 6.97 8.85 10.83
N GLY A 436 6.03 9.17 9.93
CA GLY A 436 5.64 10.53 9.57
C GLY A 436 6.76 11.40 8.97
N GLY A 437 7.82 10.80 8.40
CA GLY A 437 9.00 11.49 7.86
C GLY A 437 8.68 12.47 6.74
N ASP A 438 7.63 12.15 5.98
CA ASP A 438 7.04 12.92 4.89
C ASP A 438 5.92 13.86 5.37
N SER A 439 5.78 14.09 6.67
CA SER A 439 4.79 15.00 7.26
C SER A 439 5.46 16.29 7.79
N GLN A 440 4.69 17.21 8.34
CA GLN A 440 5.22 18.37 9.07
C GLN A 440 5.79 18.00 10.45
N LYS A 441 5.44 16.83 11.00
CA LYS A 441 5.91 16.37 12.31
C LYS A 441 6.43 14.92 12.30
N PRO A 442 7.59 14.68 11.67
CA PRO A 442 8.27 13.39 11.77
C PRO A 442 8.53 12.93 13.20
N GLU A 443 8.36 11.63 13.44
CA GLU A 443 8.69 10.96 14.69
C GLU A 443 10.10 10.33 14.58
N GLY A 444 11.12 11.20 14.55
CA GLY A 444 12.54 10.88 14.29
C GLY A 444 13.26 10.07 15.38
N LYS A 445 12.74 8.88 15.68
CA LYS A 445 13.32 7.86 16.57
C LYS A 445 13.89 6.68 15.79
N TYR A 446 13.13 6.19 14.82
CA TYR A 446 13.51 5.06 13.98
C TYR A 446 13.50 5.43 12.49
N MET A 447 14.33 4.73 11.74
CA MET A 447 14.36 4.77 10.28
C MET A 447 14.44 3.34 9.74
N VAL A 448 13.65 3.01 8.74
CA VAL A 448 13.68 1.71 8.05
C VAL A 448 14.22 1.89 6.64
N ALA A 449 15.26 1.12 6.29
CA ALA A 449 15.80 1.03 4.94
C ALA A 449 15.19 -0.15 4.18
N LEU A 450 14.76 0.04 2.94
CA LEU A 450 14.16 -1.00 2.09
C LEU A 450 15.16 -1.48 1.03
N ASN A 451 15.81 -2.61 1.28
CA ASN A 451 16.90 -3.14 0.45
C ASN A 451 16.41 -4.04 -0.68
N LYS A 452 17.01 -3.88 -1.86
CA LYS A 452 16.62 -4.58 -3.10
C LYS A 452 17.43 -5.83 -3.39
N ILE A 453 18.52 -6.07 -2.66
CA ILE A 453 19.35 -7.26 -2.85
C ILE A 453 19.72 -7.86 -1.49
N THR A 454 19.19 -9.05 -1.21
CA THR A 454 19.31 -9.70 0.11
C THR A 454 20.58 -10.54 0.29
N LYS A 455 21.03 -11.26 -0.73
CA LYS A 455 22.26 -12.11 -0.67
C LYS A 455 22.35 -12.99 0.59
N ASP A 456 23.28 -12.66 1.49
CA ASP A 456 23.76 -13.44 2.62
C ASP A 456 23.17 -12.98 3.97
N ARG A 457 22.14 -12.12 3.96
CA ARG A 457 21.50 -11.62 5.19
C ARG A 457 20.67 -12.68 5.93
N TYR A 458 20.14 -13.67 5.20
CA TYR A 458 19.30 -14.73 5.75
C TYR A 458 19.78 -16.12 5.36
N LEU A 459 19.20 -17.14 5.99
CA LEU A 459 19.35 -18.51 5.52
C LEU A 459 18.87 -18.60 4.06
N PRO A 460 19.62 -19.25 3.17
CA PRO A 460 19.28 -19.31 1.75
C PRO A 460 18.00 -20.12 1.53
N THR A 461 17.06 -19.56 0.77
CA THR A 461 15.77 -20.19 0.42
C THR A 461 15.67 -20.64 -1.04
N GLY A 462 16.79 -20.66 -1.76
CA GLY A 462 16.87 -20.99 -3.18
C GLY A 462 17.23 -19.79 -4.05
N PRO A 463 16.90 -19.82 -5.36
CA PRO A 463 17.20 -18.72 -6.29
C PRO A 463 16.43 -17.42 -5.99
N GLU A 464 15.28 -17.54 -5.32
CA GLU A 464 14.48 -16.43 -4.85
C GLU A 464 14.71 -16.21 -3.36
N LEU A 465 14.95 -14.95 -2.98
CA LEU A 465 15.09 -14.52 -1.60
C LEU A 465 14.05 -13.44 -1.32
N ASN A 466 13.48 -13.44 -0.12
CA ASN A 466 12.73 -12.30 0.36
C ASN A 466 13.64 -11.07 0.47
N HIS A 467 13.09 -9.91 0.17
CA HIS A 467 13.75 -8.63 0.37
C HIS A 467 13.96 -8.33 1.86
N SER A 468 14.83 -7.37 2.17
CA SER A 468 15.20 -7.07 3.55
C SER A 468 14.82 -5.63 3.90
N ALA A 469 14.13 -5.47 5.03
CA ALA A 469 14.07 -4.20 5.74
C ALA A 469 15.17 -4.17 6.80
N GLN A 470 15.75 -2.98 7.02
CA GLN A 470 16.71 -2.76 8.11
C GLN A 470 16.29 -1.57 8.96
N LEU A 471 16.14 -1.78 10.26
CA LEU A 471 15.74 -0.79 11.25
C LEU A 471 16.97 -0.14 11.89
N TYR A 472 17.03 1.18 11.89
CA TYR A 472 18.06 1.99 12.53
C TYR A 472 17.47 2.88 13.63
N ASP A 473 18.17 2.99 14.74
CA ASP A 473 17.97 4.08 15.71
C ASP A 473 18.59 5.37 15.17
N ILE A 474 17.79 6.42 15.12
CA ILE A 474 18.17 7.78 14.70
C ILE A 474 17.86 8.82 15.80
N SER A 475 17.58 8.38 17.02
CA SER A 475 17.27 9.26 18.14
C SER A 475 18.47 10.12 18.57
N GLY A 476 19.69 9.58 18.43
CA GLY A 476 20.96 10.24 18.76
C GLY A 476 21.70 10.86 17.56
N ASP A 477 22.97 11.21 17.78
CA ASP A 477 23.80 11.85 16.76
C ASP A 477 24.16 10.92 15.60
N LYS A 478 24.41 9.64 15.92
CA LYS A 478 24.84 8.59 14.98
C LYS A 478 23.73 7.58 14.72
N MET A 479 23.58 7.19 13.45
CA MET A 479 22.69 6.11 13.06
C MET A 479 23.21 4.77 13.56
N LYS A 480 22.35 3.94 14.13
CA LYS A 480 22.74 2.63 14.67
C LYS A 480 21.80 1.55 14.15
N LEU A 481 22.32 0.60 13.38
CA LEU A 481 21.56 -0.57 12.94
C LEU A 481 21.10 -1.39 14.15
N LEU A 482 19.81 -1.71 14.21
CA LEU A 482 19.19 -2.47 15.29
C LEU A 482 18.72 -3.86 14.86
N LEU A 483 18.06 -3.96 13.72
CA LEU A 483 17.39 -5.18 13.28
C LEU A 483 17.36 -5.27 11.75
N ASP A 484 17.54 -6.48 11.23
CA ASP A 484 17.24 -6.85 9.85
C ASP A 484 16.06 -7.84 9.87
N PHE A 485 15.04 -7.63 9.04
CA PHE A 485 13.90 -8.56 8.93
C PHE A 485 13.41 -8.73 7.48
N PRO A 486 12.98 -9.93 7.07
CA PRO A 486 12.52 -10.20 5.72
C PRO A 486 11.16 -9.56 5.45
N THR A 487 10.90 -9.20 4.20
CA THR A 487 9.65 -8.58 3.75
C THR A 487 8.97 -9.34 2.62
N ILE A 488 7.69 -9.03 2.38
CA ILE A 488 6.85 -9.68 1.36
C ILE A 488 6.91 -8.90 0.04
N GLY A 489 7.14 -9.61 -1.06
CA GLY A 489 6.81 -9.14 -2.42
C GLY A 489 7.60 -7.93 -2.97
N GLU A 490 8.75 -7.61 -2.37
CA GLU A 490 9.55 -6.40 -2.69
C GLU A 490 8.84 -5.08 -2.35
N PRO A 491 8.79 -4.68 -1.07
CA PRO A 491 8.26 -3.36 -0.72
C PRO A 491 9.05 -2.25 -1.44
N HIS A 492 8.35 -1.44 -2.22
CA HIS A 492 8.94 -0.28 -2.88
C HIS A 492 9.12 0.88 -1.90
N TYR A 493 8.08 1.15 -1.11
CA TYR A 493 8.04 2.18 -0.07
C TYR A 493 7.25 1.71 1.16
N ALA A 494 7.33 2.49 2.24
CA ALA A 494 6.62 2.24 3.48
C ALA A 494 6.26 3.55 4.18
N GLN A 495 5.19 3.51 4.97
CA GLN A 495 4.73 4.61 5.81
C GLN A 495 4.60 4.15 7.25
N GLY A 496 4.97 5.01 8.20
CA GLY A 496 4.94 4.69 9.63
C GLY A 496 4.07 5.66 10.43
N ILE A 497 3.36 5.16 11.43
CA ILE A 497 2.55 5.96 12.35
C ILE A 497 2.59 5.40 13.77
N SER A 498 2.62 6.30 14.76
CA SER A 498 2.46 5.95 16.16
C SER A 498 1.26 5.03 16.39
N ALA A 499 1.46 3.89 17.06
CA ALA A 499 0.42 2.89 17.28
C ALA A 499 -0.79 3.45 18.04
N SER A 500 -0.55 4.42 18.93
CA SER A 500 -1.60 5.12 19.69
C SER A 500 -2.56 5.95 18.83
N ARG A 501 -2.21 6.28 17.58
CA ARG A 501 -3.09 7.01 16.65
C ARG A 501 -4.10 6.09 15.95
N VAL A 502 -3.85 4.77 15.94
CA VAL A 502 -4.66 3.79 15.19
C VAL A 502 -5.35 2.80 16.12
N MET A 503 -4.61 2.24 17.09
CA MET A 503 -5.04 1.08 17.88
C MET A 503 -6.39 1.28 18.60
N SER A 504 -6.67 2.49 19.12
CA SER A 504 -7.92 2.76 19.84
C SER A 504 -9.18 2.73 18.95
N ASN A 505 -8.99 2.86 17.63
CA ASN A 505 -10.07 2.95 16.66
C ASN A 505 -10.32 1.62 15.92
N SER A 506 -9.54 0.57 16.24
CA SER A 506 -9.68 -0.71 15.57
C SER A 506 -11.03 -1.37 15.89
N LYS A 507 -11.79 -1.70 14.84
CA LYS A 507 -13.04 -2.45 14.91
C LYS A 507 -12.71 -3.90 15.28
N LYS A 508 -13.40 -4.40 16.31
CA LYS A 508 -13.20 -5.77 16.83
C LYS A 508 -14.11 -6.80 16.17
N PHE A 509 -15.34 -6.40 15.88
CA PHE A 509 -16.36 -7.21 15.20
C PHE A 509 -17.42 -6.28 14.61
N TYR A 510 -18.27 -6.83 13.74
CA TYR A 510 -19.42 -6.14 13.18
C TYR A 510 -20.65 -6.41 14.09
N PRO A 511 -21.34 -5.39 14.60
CA PRO A 511 -22.58 -5.62 15.35
C PRO A 511 -23.59 -6.33 14.47
N LEU A 512 -24.10 -7.48 14.91
CA LEU A 512 -24.99 -8.31 14.09
C LEU A 512 -26.25 -7.54 13.68
N GLU A 513 -26.80 -6.72 14.58
CA GLU A 513 -27.96 -5.87 14.33
C GLU A 513 -27.76 -4.79 13.26
N GLU A 514 -26.52 -4.43 12.96
CA GLU A 514 -26.16 -3.47 11.91
C GLU A 514 -25.90 -4.14 10.56
N ASN A 515 -25.92 -5.48 10.49
CA ASN A 515 -25.75 -6.22 9.26
C ASN A 515 -26.95 -5.97 8.34
N GLU A 516 -26.70 -5.33 7.20
CA GLU A 516 -27.66 -5.01 6.15
C GLU A 516 -27.50 -5.90 4.92
N HIS A 517 -26.63 -6.92 4.95
CA HIS A 517 -26.39 -7.82 3.82
C HIS A 517 -27.73 -8.47 3.36
N PRO A 518 -28.03 -8.49 2.04
CA PRO A 518 -29.33 -8.93 1.53
C PRO A 518 -29.65 -10.40 1.82
N TYR A 519 -28.62 -11.23 1.97
CA TYR A 519 -28.74 -12.66 2.26
C TYR A 519 -28.41 -13.05 3.70
N ARG A 520 -28.33 -12.09 4.62
CA ARG A 520 -28.01 -12.40 6.03
C ARG A 520 -29.06 -13.33 6.66
N ALA A 521 -28.60 -14.17 7.59
CA ALA A 521 -29.44 -14.93 8.49
C ALA A 521 -29.12 -14.48 9.92
N MET A 522 -30.10 -13.92 10.64
CA MET A 522 -29.88 -13.29 11.96
C MET A 522 -29.96 -14.29 13.11
N GLY A 523 -30.02 -15.58 12.78
CA GLY A 523 -30.11 -16.71 13.69
C GLY A 523 -30.54 -17.97 12.96
N GLU A 524 -30.40 -19.12 13.61
CA GLU A 524 -30.66 -20.43 12.99
C GLU A 524 -32.07 -20.61 12.44
N LYS A 525 -33.07 -19.91 12.99
CA LYS A 525 -34.45 -19.91 12.50
C LYS A 525 -34.60 -19.35 11.08
N ASP A 526 -33.63 -18.51 10.64
CA ASP A 526 -33.60 -17.91 9.31
C ASP A 526 -32.85 -18.81 8.31
N ALA A 527 -32.16 -19.85 8.79
CA ALA A 527 -31.39 -20.78 7.98
C ALA A 527 -32.31 -21.64 7.10
N ARG A 528 -32.02 -21.66 5.80
CA ARG A 528 -32.87 -22.31 4.80
C ARG A 528 -32.15 -22.59 3.50
N VAL A 529 -32.71 -23.47 2.67
CA VAL A 529 -32.23 -23.73 1.31
C VAL A 529 -33.36 -23.50 0.32
N GLU A 530 -33.14 -22.59 -0.62
CA GLU A 530 -34.12 -22.18 -1.64
C GLU A 530 -33.58 -22.48 -3.04
N ARG A 531 -34.48 -22.81 -3.98
CA ARG A 531 -34.13 -23.04 -5.39
C ARG A 531 -34.89 -22.08 -6.29
N ASP A 532 -34.15 -21.38 -7.14
CA ASP A 532 -34.66 -20.59 -8.26
C ASP A 532 -34.04 -21.11 -9.56
N GLY A 533 -34.77 -21.99 -10.25
CA GLY A 533 -34.26 -22.70 -11.42
C GLY A 533 -33.02 -23.54 -11.09
N ASN A 534 -31.88 -23.16 -11.68
CA ASN A 534 -30.57 -23.78 -11.43
C ASN A 534 -29.77 -23.09 -10.33
N ASN A 535 -30.22 -21.94 -9.82
CA ASN A 535 -29.61 -21.29 -8.67
C ASN A 535 -30.18 -21.91 -7.39
N VAL A 536 -29.30 -22.28 -6.47
CA VAL A 536 -29.68 -22.77 -5.14
C VAL A 536 -29.02 -21.87 -4.11
N HIS A 537 -29.81 -21.25 -3.26
CA HIS A 537 -29.36 -20.34 -2.21
C HIS A 537 -29.43 -21.06 -0.87
N VAL A 538 -28.28 -21.28 -0.26
CA VAL A 538 -28.12 -21.83 1.09
C VAL A 538 -27.87 -20.65 2.02
N TYR A 539 -28.88 -20.30 2.83
CA TYR A 539 -28.74 -19.33 3.90
C TYR A 539 -28.29 -20.10 5.14
N MET A 540 -27.02 -19.94 5.49
CA MET A 540 -26.33 -20.67 6.54
C MET A 540 -25.91 -19.71 7.65
N THR A 541 -25.99 -20.17 8.89
CA THR A 541 -25.41 -19.47 10.03
C THR A 541 -24.27 -20.27 10.63
N THR A 542 -23.28 -19.58 11.19
CA THR A 542 -22.23 -20.14 12.02
C THR A 542 -22.27 -19.55 13.41
N ILE A 543 -22.12 -20.43 14.39
CA ILE A 543 -21.76 -20.09 15.77
C ILE A 543 -20.86 -21.22 16.24
N ARG A 544 -19.90 -20.93 17.11
CA ARG A 544 -18.85 -21.85 17.52
C ARG A 544 -19.35 -23.28 17.75
N SER A 545 -18.73 -24.20 17.01
CA SER A 545 -18.93 -25.66 16.99
C SER A 545 -19.94 -26.22 15.99
N HIS A 546 -20.74 -25.42 15.27
CA HIS A 546 -21.63 -25.98 14.24
C HIS A 546 -22.06 -25.00 13.14
N PHE A 547 -22.42 -25.57 11.98
CA PHE A 547 -23.16 -24.89 10.92
C PHE A 547 -24.65 -25.15 11.09
N ALA A 548 -25.51 -24.22 10.68
CA ALA A 548 -26.93 -24.49 10.46
C ALA A 548 -27.34 -23.98 9.07
N PRO A 549 -27.79 -24.86 8.14
CA PRO A 549 -27.85 -26.32 8.25
C PRO A 549 -26.46 -27.00 8.07
N ASP A 550 -26.29 -28.21 8.60
CA ASP A 550 -25.09 -29.04 8.41
C ASP A 550 -25.34 -30.23 7.44
N ASN A 551 -26.58 -30.56 7.14
CA ASN A 551 -26.96 -31.59 6.18
C ASN A 551 -27.86 -30.99 5.09
N ILE A 552 -27.46 -31.13 3.82
CA ILE A 552 -28.18 -30.56 2.66
C ILE A 552 -28.38 -31.65 1.60
N GLU A 553 -29.62 -31.88 1.21
CA GLU A 553 -30.06 -32.86 0.21
C GLU A 553 -30.73 -32.15 -0.98
N GLY A 554 -30.75 -32.81 -2.15
CA GLY A 554 -31.47 -32.33 -3.33
C GLY A 554 -30.73 -31.29 -4.17
N ILE A 555 -29.42 -31.10 -3.94
CA ILE A 555 -28.53 -30.40 -4.87
C ILE A 555 -28.31 -31.28 -6.10
N LYS A 556 -28.14 -30.69 -7.28
CA LYS A 556 -28.04 -31.40 -8.56
C LYS A 556 -26.79 -30.98 -9.34
N VAL A 557 -26.26 -31.90 -10.14
CA VAL A 557 -25.20 -31.59 -11.09
C VAL A 557 -25.65 -30.48 -12.06
N GLY A 558 -24.86 -29.41 -12.11
CA GLY A 558 -25.15 -28.22 -12.92
C GLY A 558 -25.95 -27.12 -12.22
N ASP A 559 -26.27 -27.28 -10.92
CA ASP A 559 -26.70 -26.17 -10.08
C ASP A 559 -25.57 -25.15 -9.90
N LYS A 560 -25.95 -23.90 -9.63
CA LYS A 560 -25.11 -22.85 -9.05
C LYS A 560 -25.52 -22.70 -7.60
N VAL A 561 -24.70 -23.18 -6.68
CA VAL A 561 -25.00 -23.20 -5.25
C VAL A 561 -24.29 -22.02 -4.59
N TYR A 562 -25.07 -21.08 -4.05
CA TYR A 562 -24.58 -19.94 -3.28
C TYR A 562 -24.72 -20.25 -1.79
N PHE A 563 -23.61 -20.34 -1.07
CA PHE A 563 -23.60 -20.42 0.39
C PHE A 563 -23.46 -19.01 0.96
N HIS A 564 -24.58 -18.44 1.39
CA HIS A 564 -24.61 -17.18 2.13
C HIS A 564 -24.45 -17.51 3.61
N VAL A 565 -23.28 -17.22 4.18
CA VAL A 565 -22.92 -17.63 5.54
C VAL A 565 -22.84 -16.40 6.43
N THR A 566 -23.66 -16.34 7.47
CA THR A 566 -23.61 -15.30 8.50
C THR A 566 -22.94 -15.83 9.77
N ASN A 567 -21.87 -15.15 10.22
CA ASN A 567 -21.25 -15.42 11.51
C ASN A 567 -22.03 -14.72 12.63
N LEU A 568 -22.63 -15.51 13.52
CA LEU A 568 -23.45 -15.02 14.63
C LEU A 568 -22.64 -14.64 15.89
N GLU A 569 -21.32 -14.88 15.89
CA GLU A 569 -20.46 -14.50 17.01
C GLU A 569 -20.47 -12.98 17.23
N GLN A 570 -20.43 -12.57 18.49
CA GLN A 570 -20.34 -11.18 18.94
C GLN A 570 -19.21 -11.03 19.97
N ASP A 571 -18.13 -11.78 19.75
CA ASP A 571 -16.90 -11.73 20.51
C ASP A 571 -15.73 -11.46 19.57
N TRP A 572 -14.68 -10.82 20.09
CA TRP A 572 -13.51 -10.44 19.29
C TRP A 572 -12.65 -11.67 18.99
N ASP A 573 -12.12 -11.74 17.77
CA ASP A 573 -11.17 -12.78 17.34
C ASP A 573 -11.78 -14.20 17.28
N VAL A 574 -13.06 -14.27 16.85
CA VAL A 574 -13.78 -15.54 16.62
C VAL A 574 -14.29 -15.64 15.16
N PRO A 575 -13.39 -15.63 14.16
CA PRO A 575 -13.81 -15.84 12.79
C PRO A 575 -14.29 -17.28 12.56
N HIS A 576 -15.06 -17.47 11.50
CA HIS A 576 -15.41 -18.79 10.97
C HIS A 576 -15.00 -18.89 9.52
N GLY A 577 -14.80 -20.10 9.03
CA GLY A 577 -14.60 -20.32 7.61
C GLY A 577 -15.57 -21.33 7.01
N LEU A 578 -15.56 -21.41 5.68
CA LEU A 578 -16.32 -22.41 4.95
C LEU A 578 -15.53 -22.87 3.73
N ALA A 579 -15.19 -24.16 3.69
CA ALA A 579 -14.66 -24.81 2.50
C ALA A 579 -15.54 -26.00 2.09
N VAL A 580 -15.83 -26.12 0.80
CA VAL A 580 -16.57 -27.24 0.22
C VAL A 580 -15.61 -28.11 -0.59
N MET A 581 -15.62 -29.44 -0.35
CA MET A 581 -14.67 -30.36 -0.98
C MET A 581 -14.70 -30.25 -2.52
N GLY A 582 -13.55 -29.93 -3.10
CA GLY A 582 -13.38 -29.85 -4.56
C GLY A 582 -14.05 -28.63 -5.20
N ALA A 583 -14.45 -27.62 -4.42
CA ALA A 583 -14.85 -26.33 -4.98
C ALA A 583 -13.66 -25.65 -5.67
N ASN A 584 -13.88 -25.15 -6.89
CA ASN A 584 -12.84 -24.47 -7.66
C ASN A 584 -12.83 -22.96 -7.35
N THR A 585 -12.70 -22.65 -6.06
CA THR A 585 -12.64 -21.30 -5.46
C THR A 585 -11.92 -21.41 -4.11
N ALA A 586 -11.56 -20.28 -3.50
CA ALA A 586 -11.02 -20.26 -2.13
C ALA A 586 -12.13 -20.51 -1.08
N GLU A 587 -11.70 -20.74 0.16
CA GLU A 587 -12.58 -20.72 1.33
C GLU A 587 -13.22 -19.33 1.53
N LEU A 588 -14.24 -19.27 2.38
CA LEU A 588 -14.64 -18.03 3.05
C LEU A 588 -13.89 -17.92 4.37
N LEU A 589 -13.49 -16.69 4.72
CA LEU A 589 -13.14 -16.29 6.08
C LEU A 589 -14.11 -15.18 6.51
N ILE A 590 -14.86 -15.41 7.58
CA ILE A 590 -16.07 -14.66 7.92
C ILE A 590 -15.91 -14.11 9.33
N MET A 591 -15.71 -12.79 9.44
CA MET A 591 -15.52 -12.13 10.74
C MET A 591 -16.82 -12.15 11.57
N PRO A 592 -16.74 -12.04 12.90
CA PRO A 592 -17.92 -11.97 13.75
C PRO A 592 -18.91 -10.88 13.31
N GLY A 593 -20.17 -11.26 13.09
CA GLY A 593 -21.25 -10.41 12.59
C GLY A 593 -21.31 -10.22 11.07
N GLN A 594 -20.33 -10.73 10.32
CA GLN A 594 -20.26 -10.59 8.86
C GLN A 594 -21.15 -11.62 8.15
N THR A 595 -21.57 -11.30 6.93
CA THR A 595 -22.16 -12.27 5.98
C THR A 595 -21.34 -12.29 4.71
N GLU A 596 -20.97 -13.48 4.24
CA GLU A 596 -20.16 -13.67 3.02
C GLU A 596 -20.74 -14.81 2.17
N THR A 597 -20.47 -14.80 0.86
CA THR A 597 -21.05 -15.74 -0.10
C THR A 597 -19.99 -16.52 -0.88
N LEU A 598 -20.07 -17.86 -0.80
CA LEU A 598 -19.32 -18.76 -1.66
C LEU A 598 -20.20 -19.30 -2.78
N LEU A 599 -19.77 -19.13 -4.03
CA LEU A 599 -20.37 -19.78 -5.19
C LEU A 599 -19.66 -21.10 -5.51
N TRP A 600 -20.43 -22.19 -5.56
CA TRP A 600 -19.96 -23.51 -5.96
C TRP A 600 -20.84 -24.12 -7.06
N GLU A 601 -20.20 -24.69 -8.08
CA GLU A 601 -20.90 -25.40 -9.17
C GLU A 601 -20.54 -26.90 -9.17
N PRO A 602 -21.36 -27.78 -8.58
CA PRO A 602 -21.08 -29.21 -8.55
C PRO A 602 -21.05 -29.82 -9.96
N LYS A 603 -19.94 -30.49 -10.29
CA LYS A 603 -19.71 -31.12 -11.60
C LYS A 603 -19.98 -32.62 -11.63
N LYS A 604 -20.13 -33.28 -10.47
CA LYS A 604 -20.31 -34.72 -10.35
C LYS A 604 -21.27 -35.06 -9.23
N GLU A 605 -21.97 -36.19 -9.37
CA GLU A 605 -22.81 -36.77 -8.32
C GLU A 605 -21.94 -37.26 -7.15
N GLY A 606 -22.50 -37.25 -5.95
CA GLY A 606 -21.83 -37.76 -4.76
C GLY A 606 -22.27 -37.06 -3.47
N VAL A 607 -21.73 -37.53 -2.36
CA VAL A 607 -21.83 -36.85 -1.06
C VAL A 607 -20.56 -36.04 -0.87
N ILE A 608 -20.71 -34.73 -0.72
CA ILE A 608 -19.62 -33.75 -0.72
C ILE A 608 -19.58 -33.12 0.68
N PRO A 609 -18.51 -33.36 1.46
CA PRO A 609 -18.36 -32.71 2.76
C PRO A 609 -17.97 -31.24 2.60
N PHE A 610 -18.33 -30.46 3.61
CA PHE A 610 -17.84 -29.10 3.84
C PHE A 610 -17.48 -28.94 5.32
N TYR A 611 -16.61 -27.99 5.64
CA TYR A 611 -16.12 -27.82 7.01
C TYR A 611 -15.68 -26.37 7.30
N CYS A 612 -15.56 -26.04 8.59
CA CYS A 612 -14.95 -24.81 9.05
C CYS A 612 -13.43 -24.94 8.98
N THR A 613 -12.80 -24.14 8.13
CA THR A 613 -11.35 -24.05 7.96
C THR A 613 -10.66 -23.40 9.15
N ASP A 614 -11.31 -22.43 9.78
CA ASP A 614 -10.77 -21.73 10.94
C ASP A 614 -10.86 -22.55 12.24
N PHE A 615 -9.85 -22.43 13.11
CA PHE A 615 -9.84 -23.04 14.44
C PHE A 615 -10.66 -22.17 15.40
N CYS A 616 -11.97 -22.18 15.21
CA CYS A 616 -12.90 -21.30 15.93
C CYS A 616 -13.31 -21.81 17.34
N SER A 617 -13.07 -23.09 17.64
CA SER A 617 -13.40 -23.69 18.95
C SER A 617 -12.65 -25.00 19.20
N ALA A 618 -12.72 -25.53 20.42
CA ALA A 618 -12.21 -26.88 20.73
C ALA A 618 -12.85 -27.99 19.88
N LEU A 619 -14.04 -27.74 19.33
CA LEU A 619 -14.80 -28.67 18.48
C LEU A 619 -14.78 -28.24 17.00
N HIS A 620 -13.73 -27.53 16.56
CA HIS A 620 -13.67 -27.05 15.18
C HIS A 620 -13.62 -28.19 14.14
N GLN A 621 -13.11 -29.37 14.52
CA GLN A 621 -13.10 -30.56 13.66
C GLN A 621 -14.51 -31.14 13.46
N GLU A 622 -15.36 -31.05 14.49
CA GLU A 622 -16.75 -31.47 14.46
C GLU A 622 -17.66 -30.46 13.73
N MET A 623 -17.19 -29.23 13.53
CA MET A 623 -17.88 -28.20 12.74
C MET A 623 -17.74 -28.50 11.24
N GLN A 624 -18.55 -29.45 10.77
CA GLN A 624 -18.59 -29.93 9.39
C GLN A 624 -20.00 -30.37 9.00
N GLY A 625 -20.21 -30.58 7.71
CA GLY A 625 -21.49 -31.00 7.18
C GLY A 625 -21.36 -31.71 5.83
N TYR A 626 -22.49 -32.15 5.29
CA TYR A 626 -22.56 -32.91 4.06
C TYR A 626 -23.61 -32.36 3.09
N ILE A 627 -23.26 -32.37 1.80
CA ILE A 627 -24.14 -32.01 0.70
C ILE A 627 -24.30 -33.24 -0.20
N ARG A 628 -25.54 -33.66 -0.46
CA ARG A 628 -25.81 -34.69 -1.46
C ARG A 628 -26.09 -34.07 -2.83
N VAL A 629 -25.18 -34.28 -3.76
CA VAL A 629 -25.32 -33.93 -5.17
C VAL A 629 -25.87 -35.12 -5.96
N SER A 630 -27.06 -34.93 -6.51
CA SER A 630 -27.76 -35.91 -7.33
C SER A 630 -27.63 -35.60 -8.82
N SER A 631 -28.07 -36.53 -9.68
CA SER A 631 -28.07 -36.32 -11.12
C SER A 631 -28.89 -35.08 -11.51
N ARG A 632 -28.55 -34.46 -12.66
CA ARG A 632 -29.28 -33.27 -13.17
C ARG A 632 -30.80 -33.48 -13.26
N ASN A 633 -31.23 -34.71 -13.56
CA ASN A 633 -32.64 -35.07 -13.74
C ASN A 633 -33.27 -35.71 -12.50
N SER A 634 -32.59 -35.70 -11.35
CA SER A 634 -33.11 -36.26 -10.11
C SER A 634 -34.37 -35.54 -9.64
N ASP A 635 -35.30 -36.30 -9.07
CA ASP A 635 -36.55 -35.86 -8.44
C ASP A 635 -36.42 -35.69 -6.91
N ILE A 636 -35.23 -35.90 -6.34
CA ILE A 636 -34.98 -35.68 -4.91
C ILE A 636 -35.27 -34.22 -4.57
N ALA A 637 -36.19 -34.02 -3.64
CA ALA A 637 -36.56 -32.71 -3.14
C ALA A 637 -35.42 -32.07 -2.33
N LEU A 638 -35.38 -30.73 -2.32
CA LEU A 638 -34.53 -30.03 -1.36
C LEU A 638 -34.95 -30.37 0.07
N LYS A 639 -33.99 -30.76 0.89
CA LYS A 639 -34.16 -30.97 2.32
C LYS A 639 -32.88 -30.50 3.02
N TRP A 640 -33.03 -29.85 4.17
CA TRP A 640 -31.91 -29.35 4.96
C TRP A 640 -32.25 -29.43 6.46
N GLY A 641 -31.24 -29.41 7.31
CA GLY A 641 -31.41 -29.36 8.76
C GLY A 641 -30.13 -29.68 9.51
N LEU A 642 -30.26 -29.86 10.83
CA LEU A 642 -29.21 -30.32 11.76
C LEU A 642 -29.30 -31.85 12.00
N GLY A 643 -29.81 -32.58 11.00
CA GLY A 643 -30.34 -33.93 11.16
C GLY A 643 -31.81 -33.97 11.61
N GLU A 644 -32.46 -35.13 11.47
CA GLU A 644 -33.74 -35.40 12.13
C GLU A 644 -33.45 -35.85 13.56
N PRO A 645 -34.21 -35.40 14.59
CA PRO A 645 -34.12 -36.04 15.89
C PRO A 645 -34.38 -37.54 15.70
N GLU A 646 -33.56 -38.39 16.32
CA GLU A 646 -33.88 -39.82 16.37
C GLU A 646 -35.32 -39.96 16.88
N PRO A 647 -36.19 -40.73 16.20
CA PRO A 647 -37.48 -41.06 16.79
C PRO A 647 -37.20 -41.68 18.16
N GLU A 648 -37.80 -41.11 19.22
CA GLU A 648 -37.69 -41.63 20.59
C GLU A 648 -37.88 -43.16 20.55
N GLN A 649 -36.82 -43.92 20.84
CA GLN A 649 -36.84 -45.38 20.88
C GLN A 649 -37.59 -45.89 22.12
#